data_AF-A0A660YDJ3-F1
#
_entry.id   AF-A0A660YDJ3-F1
#
_cell.length_a   1.000
_cell.length_b   1.000
_cell.length_c   1.000
_cell.angle_alpha   90.00
_cell.angle_beta   90.00
_cell.angle_gamma   90.00
#
_symmetry.space_group_name_H-M   'P 1'
#
loop_
_entity.id
_entity.type
_entity.pdbx_description
1 polymer ?
#
loop_
_entity_poly.entity_id
_entity_poly.type
_entity_poly.pdbx_seq_one_letter_code
_entity_poly.pdbx_strand_id
1 'polypeptide(L)'
;MSKSSKRKQIQSKRQMKSPTPKGKPLPAFLTKHSALILYVGLLFLLLIVFFHQAIFSGKIFVPPDYVATRCFDTYRAEAKSEGVFPLWIPYIFSGMPSFGSLIVGGSIPYDGVHKIWIGAQKLLFNGILRLPALFWRGLRGYLLFGLFTFLFLRHKGFGDFAAFFAAVSAIFSTHVIAWVMFSHNTKTISLMWLPLMLWLVEKILKSRKLLYVVLLGMVCSFQFMPSHYQIIYYTYMTAGIYFLCIAVGKVRDERQYGNVVRALAVIAVAILLGIALRAWSNFSVYEYSKYSIRGGTAPLGGGTSGLSYDYATSWSFHPAEMIELIVPSFFGFGGQSYWGYMPFTDFPIYVGLVPLLLAGIAVAYGRKEKLFWFAAILSLFSLLLSFGRYFPLLYGPMFRWLPFFDKFRVPSMVLCLFSFSVALLAGLGIKTLLTMPQPQRKSLTRLAVRGMIALGVLFVLMVIARDWLEGIYSAMIAQRGRSIPALQVGRIFNPAWKDALRGSAILFATLGGIFLLLKGKLSVRLFQWGLLAILLMDLWSVDHKPMHYREQVAAANLFGKPDYVRFLEKDRSKFRILPLGGQGAPSPNWYAYFRLESVYGYHPAKLRVYQDMIEGMGIGHPSFLKLLNVKYILSPKPISAGPNFQLVFDGTQKVYLNRNMLPRAFFADSYELVEDGNLVLEKLKAGDFDPRKVAFLKEPPDAKIVPASGSEVTITE
;
A
#
# COMPACT_ATOMS: atom_id res chain seq x y z
N MET A 1 -46.35 -42.20 -74.56
CA MET A 1 -45.88 -41.02 -75.31
C MET A 1 -46.25 -39.74 -74.57
N SER A 2 -45.25 -38.89 -74.31
CA SER A 2 -45.28 -37.42 -74.36
C SER A 2 -46.27 -36.57 -73.52
N LYS A 3 -45.71 -36.01 -72.43
CA LYS A 3 -45.65 -34.58 -72.03
C LYS A 3 -46.96 -33.84 -71.66
N SER A 4 -47.17 -33.45 -70.38
CA SER A 4 -46.59 -32.30 -69.63
C SER A 4 -47.32 -30.96 -69.87
N SER A 5 -47.63 -30.10 -68.90
CA SER A 5 -47.67 -30.16 -67.43
C SER A 5 -48.19 -28.81 -66.89
N LYS A 6 -48.75 -28.86 -65.67
CA LYS A 6 -48.72 -27.84 -64.59
C LYS A 6 -49.68 -26.62 -64.59
N ARG A 7 -50.68 -26.78 -63.72
CA ARG A 7 -51.22 -25.79 -62.76
C ARG A 7 -50.11 -25.00 -62.01
N LYS A 8 -50.30 -23.69 -61.80
CA LYS A 8 -50.35 -23.03 -60.47
C LYS A 8 -50.40 -21.48 -60.51
N GLN A 9 -51.24 -20.96 -59.61
CA GLN A 9 -51.06 -19.77 -58.74
C GLN A 9 -51.01 -18.36 -59.35
N ILE A 10 -52.12 -17.64 -59.19
CA ILE A 10 -52.12 -16.20 -58.88
C ILE A 10 -53.16 -15.98 -57.77
N GLN A 11 -52.71 -15.77 -56.53
CA GLN A 11 -53.50 -15.09 -55.51
C GLN A 11 -52.56 -14.32 -54.57
N SER A 12 -52.80 -13.03 -54.50
CA SER A 12 -51.99 -12.03 -53.82
C SER A 12 -51.93 -12.28 -52.31
N LYS A 13 -50.73 -12.28 -51.73
CA LYS A 13 -50.54 -12.12 -50.29
C LYS A 13 -49.75 -10.84 -50.04
N ARG A 14 -50.45 -9.84 -49.48
CA ARG A 14 -49.90 -8.74 -48.67
C ARG A 14 -48.83 -9.30 -47.72
N GLN A 15 -47.57 -8.89 -47.89
CA GLN A 15 -46.58 -8.92 -46.82
C GLN A 15 -46.33 -7.49 -46.34
N MET A 16 -46.83 -7.21 -45.14
CA MET A 16 -46.45 -6.04 -44.35
C MET A 16 -44.93 -6.05 -44.14
N LYS A 17 -44.23 -5.07 -44.71
CA LYS A 17 -42.90 -4.69 -44.21
C LYS A 17 -43.11 -4.02 -42.87
N SER A 18 -42.84 -4.73 -41.78
CA SER A 18 -42.65 -4.09 -40.48
C SER A 18 -41.48 -3.11 -40.61
N PRO A 19 -41.62 -1.83 -40.21
CA PRO A 19 -40.47 -0.97 -40.07
C PRO A 19 -39.68 -1.53 -38.89
N THR A 20 -38.51 -2.12 -39.17
CA THR A 20 -37.51 -2.32 -38.12
C THR A 20 -37.29 -0.95 -37.49
N PRO A 21 -37.47 -0.79 -36.16
CA PRO A 21 -37.16 0.47 -35.53
C PRO A 21 -35.65 0.66 -35.68
N LYS A 22 -35.24 1.51 -36.64
CA LYS A 22 -33.88 2.04 -36.67
C LYS A 22 -33.76 2.83 -35.37
N GLY A 23 -33.21 2.18 -34.35
CA GLY A 23 -32.91 2.81 -33.08
C GLY A 23 -32.18 4.12 -33.36
N LYS A 24 -32.61 5.20 -32.68
CA LYS A 24 -32.02 6.53 -32.85
C LYS A 24 -30.49 6.38 -32.87
N PRO A 25 -29.79 6.91 -33.90
CA PRO A 25 -28.35 6.77 -33.97
C PRO A 25 -27.74 7.28 -32.67
N LEU A 26 -26.89 6.46 -32.05
CA LEU A 26 -26.16 6.86 -30.85
C LEU A 26 -25.51 8.23 -31.10
N PRO A 27 -25.61 9.18 -30.15
CA PRO A 27 -24.97 10.49 -30.25
C PRO A 27 -23.55 10.41 -30.83
N ALA A 28 -23.18 11.35 -31.70
CA ALA A 28 -21.91 11.34 -32.43
C ALA A 28 -20.65 11.20 -31.54
N PHE A 29 -20.75 11.65 -30.28
CA PHE A 29 -19.72 11.44 -29.28
C PHE A 29 -19.56 9.95 -28.89
N LEU A 30 -20.67 9.24 -28.66
CA LEU A 30 -20.68 7.84 -28.26
C LEU A 30 -20.17 6.93 -29.39
N THR A 31 -20.45 7.25 -30.64
CA THR A 31 -19.90 6.50 -31.78
C THR A 31 -18.39 6.74 -31.93
N LYS A 32 -17.92 7.99 -31.81
CA LYS A 32 -16.49 8.36 -31.87
C LYS A 32 -15.66 7.77 -30.73
N HIS A 33 -16.24 7.61 -29.54
CA HIS A 33 -15.56 7.14 -28.33
C HIS A 33 -16.02 5.76 -27.86
N SER A 34 -16.73 5.01 -28.69
CA SER A 34 -17.34 3.71 -28.37
C SER A 34 -16.35 2.71 -27.74
N ALA A 35 -15.16 2.54 -28.33
CA ALA A 35 -14.14 1.65 -27.79
C ALA A 35 -13.62 2.11 -26.41
N LEU A 36 -13.38 3.41 -26.23
CA LEU A 36 -12.98 3.97 -24.94
C LEU A 36 -14.03 3.70 -23.87
N ILE A 37 -15.30 3.99 -24.18
CA ILE A 37 -16.43 3.78 -23.26
C ILE A 37 -16.56 2.30 -22.90
N LEU A 38 -16.42 1.40 -23.88
CA LEU A 38 -16.46 -0.04 -23.68
C LEU A 38 -15.37 -0.50 -22.70
N TYR A 39 -14.10 -0.18 -22.96
CA TYR A 39 -13.00 -0.66 -22.13
C TYR A 39 -13.00 -0.05 -20.73
N VAL A 40 -13.41 1.22 -20.59
CA VAL A 40 -13.57 1.85 -19.26
C VAL A 40 -14.75 1.23 -18.51
N GLY A 41 -15.87 0.96 -19.20
CA GLY A 41 -17.00 0.24 -18.64
C GLY A 41 -16.62 -1.18 -18.19
N LEU A 42 -15.78 -1.88 -18.97
CA LEU A 42 -15.24 -3.19 -18.60
C LEU A 42 -14.31 -3.12 -17.39
N LEU A 43 -13.40 -2.12 -17.30
CA LEU A 43 -12.56 -1.93 -16.10
C LEU A 43 -13.43 -1.76 -14.85
N PHE A 44 -14.46 -0.93 -14.95
CA PHE A 44 -15.40 -0.70 -13.85
C PHE A 44 -16.19 -1.96 -13.49
N LEU A 45 -16.68 -2.70 -14.50
CA LEU A 45 -17.39 -3.95 -14.30
C LEU A 45 -16.52 -5.01 -13.61
N LEU A 46 -15.27 -5.18 -14.04
CA LEU A 46 -14.34 -6.14 -13.44
C LEU A 46 -14.10 -5.84 -11.96
N LEU A 47 -13.93 -4.56 -11.61
CA LEU A 47 -13.80 -4.12 -10.22
C LEU A 47 -15.07 -4.38 -9.40
N ILE A 48 -16.26 -4.16 -9.98
CA ILE A 48 -17.53 -4.48 -9.32
C ILE A 48 -17.67 -5.97 -9.06
N VAL A 49 -17.41 -6.81 -10.07
CA VAL A 49 -17.54 -8.27 -9.95
C VAL A 49 -16.57 -8.80 -8.90
N PHE A 50 -15.32 -8.32 -8.92
CA PHE A 50 -14.29 -8.76 -7.99
C PHE A 50 -14.63 -8.42 -6.52
N PHE A 51 -15.20 -7.23 -6.28
CA PHE A 51 -15.62 -6.79 -4.94
C PHE A 51 -17.12 -6.93 -4.66
N HIS A 52 -17.83 -7.81 -5.38
CA HIS A 52 -19.30 -7.89 -5.31
C HIS A 52 -19.84 -8.05 -3.87
N GLN A 53 -19.18 -8.81 -3.00
CA GLN A 53 -19.60 -8.95 -1.60
C GLN A 53 -19.48 -7.65 -0.80
N ALA A 54 -18.45 -6.85 -1.06
CA ALA A 54 -18.28 -5.54 -0.44
C ALA A 54 -19.37 -4.55 -0.88
N ILE A 55 -19.84 -4.69 -2.13
CA ILE A 55 -20.75 -3.75 -2.78
C ILE A 55 -22.20 -4.07 -2.45
N PHE A 56 -22.60 -5.32 -2.69
CA PHE A 56 -23.99 -5.73 -2.69
C PHE A 56 -24.41 -6.42 -1.38
N SER A 57 -23.46 -6.98 -0.63
CA SER A 57 -23.76 -7.69 0.62
C SER A 57 -23.51 -6.86 1.89
N GLY A 58 -23.06 -5.60 1.76
CA GLY A 58 -22.78 -4.73 2.92
C GLY A 58 -21.60 -5.17 3.80
N LYS A 59 -20.84 -6.18 3.37
CA LYS A 59 -19.68 -6.69 4.12
C LYS A 59 -18.48 -5.77 3.95
N ILE A 60 -17.59 -5.75 4.94
CA ILE A 60 -16.41 -4.88 4.94
C ILE A 60 -15.14 -5.66 5.29
N PHE A 61 -13.99 -5.11 4.92
CA PHE A 61 -12.70 -5.58 5.42
C PHE A 61 -12.41 -4.93 6.78
N VAL A 62 -11.94 -5.74 7.73
CA VAL A 62 -11.60 -5.27 9.10
C VAL A 62 -10.17 -5.68 9.47
N PRO A 63 -9.15 -5.22 8.72
CA PRO A 63 -7.75 -5.46 9.04
C PRO A 63 -7.33 -4.67 10.29
N PRO A 64 -6.18 -5.00 10.92
CA PRO A 64 -5.67 -4.27 12.08
C PRO A 64 -5.56 -2.74 11.86
N ASP A 65 -5.16 -2.30 10.67
CA ASP A 65 -5.01 -0.88 10.34
C ASP A 65 -6.37 -0.14 10.23
N TYR A 66 -7.44 -0.85 9.84
CA TYR A 66 -8.80 -0.30 9.89
C TYR A 66 -9.19 0.00 11.34
N VAL A 67 -8.95 -0.95 12.24
CA VAL A 67 -9.23 -0.79 13.67
C VAL A 67 -8.40 0.36 14.23
N ALA A 68 -7.09 0.38 13.96
CA ALA A 68 -6.18 1.42 14.44
C ALA A 68 -6.61 2.84 14.02
N THR A 69 -7.12 3.01 12.80
CA THR A 69 -7.63 4.29 12.30
C THR A 69 -8.93 4.70 13.02
N ARG A 70 -9.82 3.74 13.24
CA ARG A 70 -11.11 3.92 13.91
C ARG A 70 -10.98 4.26 15.39
N CYS A 71 -9.85 3.93 16.02
CA CYS A 71 -9.58 4.25 17.42
C CYS A 71 -9.69 5.75 17.75
N PHE A 72 -9.56 6.63 16.77
CA PHE A 72 -9.62 8.09 16.99
C PHE A 72 -10.94 8.72 16.57
N ASP A 73 -11.96 7.92 16.23
CA ASP A 73 -13.21 8.44 15.68
C ASP A 73 -14.01 9.30 16.66
N THR A 74 -14.04 8.94 17.95
CA THR A 74 -14.72 9.70 19.00
C THR A 74 -14.04 11.04 19.27
N TYR A 75 -12.71 11.07 19.27
CA TYR A 75 -11.92 12.30 19.37
C TYR A 75 -12.12 13.20 18.14
N ARG A 76 -12.08 12.62 16.93
CA ARG A 76 -12.31 13.36 15.69
C ARG A 76 -13.72 13.94 15.60
N ALA A 77 -14.72 13.22 16.11
CA ALA A 77 -16.10 13.69 16.14
C ALA A 77 -16.27 14.92 17.05
N GLU A 78 -15.65 14.89 18.23
CA GLU A 78 -15.65 15.99 19.19
C GLU A 78 -14.92 17.23 18.67
N ALA A 79 -13.68 17.06 18.21
CA ALA A 79 -12.92 18.16 17.63
C ALA A 79 -13.72 18.83 16.49
N LYS A 80 -14.42 18.02 15.68
CA LYS A 80 -15.31 18.53 14.64
C LYS A 80 -16.53 19.27 15.19
N SER A 81 -17.21 18.77 16.23
CA SER A 81 -18.36 19.46 16.83
C SER A 81 -17.99 20.78 17.49
N GLU A 82 -16.77 20.89 18.01
CA GLU A 82 -16.22 22.10 18.61
C GLU A 82 -15.62 23.05 17.56
N GLY A 83 -15.52 22.63 16.29
CA GLY A 83 -14.88 23.41 15.23
C GLY A 83 -13.36 23.52 15.37
N VAL A 84 -12.74 22.69 16.21
CA VAL A 84 -11.31 22.69 16.48
C VAL A 84 -10.58 21.72 15.54
N PHE A 85 -9.43 22.15 15.03
CA PHE A 85 -8.54 21.27 14.29
C PHE A 85 -7.68 20.46 15.29
N PRO A 86 -7.70 19.12 15.27
CA PRO A 86 -7.01 18.31 16.28
C PRO A 86 -5.49 18.32 16.06
N LEU A 87 -4.80 19.28 16.70
CA LEU A 87 -3.35 19.45 16.59
C LEU A 87 -2.55 18.47 17.47
N TRP A 88 -3.13 18.04 18.59
CA TRP A 88 -2.50 17.13 19.56
C TRP A 88 -3.39 15.90 19.78
N ILE A 89 -2.79 14.73 20.03
CA ILE A 89 -3.52 13.52 20.41
C ILE A 89 -3.05 13.05 21.80
N PRO A 90 -3.84 13.23 22.87
CA PRO A 90 -3.39 12.91 24.24
C PRO A 90 -3.44 11.40 24.56
N TYR A 91 -4.14 10.61 23.74
CA TYR A 91 -4.55 9.26 24.12
C TYR A 91 -3.53 8.14 23.90
N ILE A 92 -2.42 8.42 23.21
CA ILE A 92 -1.35 7.44 22.95
C ILE A 92 0.01 8.05 23.26
N PHE A 93 0.96 7.22 23.70
CA PHE A 93 2.33 7.64 24.03
C PHE A 93 2.41 8.85 24.99
N SER A 94 1.45 8.97 25.92
CA SER A 94 1.33 10.13 26.81
C SER A 94 1.07 11.47 26.11
N GLY A 95 0.77 11.45 24.82
CA GLY A 95 0.53 12.61 23.99
C GLY A 95 1.52 12.74 22.83
N MET A 96 1.02 13.08 21.64
CA MET A 96 1.89 13.47 20.52
C MET A 96 1.22 14.45 19.55
N PRO A 97 1.98 15.22 18.75
CA PRO A 97 1.41 16.08 17.70
C PRO A 97 0.63 15.22 16.69
N SER A 98 -0.63 15.54 16.43
CA SER A 98 -1.49 14.80 15.51
C SER A 98 -1.34 15.28 14.06
N PHE A 99 -1.21 16.59 13.86
CA PHE A 99 -1.16 17.18 12.51
C PHE A 99 0.11 16.82 11.76
N GLY A 100 1.28 17.11 12.33
CA GLY A 100 2.58 16.79 11.73
C GLY A 100 2.88 15.29 11.67
N SER A 101 2.29 14.49 12.56
CA SER A 101 2.43 13.03 12.52
C SER A 101 1.42 12.33 11.61
N LEU A 102 0.38 13.04 11.14
CA LEU A 102 -0.67 12.55 10.26
C LEU A 102 -1.57 11.46 10.90
N ILE A 103 -1.85 11.54 12.20
CA ILE A 103 -2.75 10.58 12.88
C ILE A 103 -4.21 10.95 12.67
N VAL A 104 -4.61 12.13 13.16
CA VAL A 104 -5.98 12.64 13.04
C VAL A 104 -5.96 13.94 12.27
N GLY A 105 -6.70 13.98 11.15
CA GLY A 105 -6.93 15.19 10.37
C GLY A 105 -8.31 15.79 10.64
N GLY A 106 -8.39 17.12 10.61
CA GLY A 106 -9.64 17.88 10.58
C GLY A 106 -10.03 18.33 9.16
N SER A 107 -11.21 18.94 9.03
CA SER A 107 -11.60 19.61 7.78
C SER A 107 -10.86 20.93 7.64
N ILE A 108 -10.18 21.15 6.51
CA ILE A 108 -9.49 22.41 6.22
C ILE A 108 -10.43 23.31 5.40
N PRO A 109 -10.91 24.44 5.93
CA PRO A 109 -11.92 25.27 5.27
C PRO A 109 -11.44 25.87 3.94
N TYR A 110 -10.16 26.21 3.85
CA TYR A 110 -9.55 26.93 2.72
C TYR A 110 -8.98 26.03 1.62
N ASP A 111 -8.98 24.69 1.76
CA ASP A 111 -8.55 23.77 0.70
C ASP A 111 -9.67 23.57 -0.36
N GLY A 112 -9.97 24.64 -1.09
CA GLY A 112 -11.06 24.70 -2.07
C GLY A 112 -10.86 23.73 -3.25
N VAL A 113 -9.63 23.59 -3.74
CA VAL A 113 -9.28 22.67 -4.84
C VAL A 113 -9.57 21.22 -4.43
N HIS A 114 -9.22 20.84 -3.20
CA HIS A 114 -9.54 19.53 -2.68
C HIS A 114 -11.04 19.33 -2.48
N LYS A 115 -11.75 20.32 -1.93
CA LYS A 115 -13.20 20.25 -1.74
C LYS A 115 -13.93 20.03 -3.07
N ILE A 116 -13.52 20.74 -4.13
CA ILE A 116 -14.08 20.57 -5.48
C ILE A 116 -13.78 19.15 -5.99
N TRP A 117 -12.53 18.70 -5.90
CA TRP A 117 -12.13 17.37 -6.36
C TRP A 117 -12.91 16.26 -5.64
N ILE A 118 -12.94 16.28 -4.30
CA ILE A 118 -13.69 15.30 -3.50
C ILE A 118 -15.19 15.45 -3.70
N GLY A 119 -15.70 16.66 -3.85
CA GLY A 119 -17.11 16.96 -4.12
C GLY A 119 -17.57 16.37 -5.45
N ALA A 120 -16.81 16.59 -6.52
CA ALA A 120 -17.09 16.01 -7.83
C ALA A 120 -17.10 14.48 -7.80
N GLN A 121 -16.15 13.88 -7.06
CA GLN A 121 -16.13 12.43 -6.88
C GLN A 121 -17.31 11.93 -6.05
N LYS A 122 -17.68 12.61 -4.97
CA LYS A 122 -18.88 12.26 -4.18
C LYS A 122 -20.13 12.34 -5.04
N LEU A 123 -20.28 13.39 -5.86
CA LEU A 123 -21.40 13.53 -6.77
C LEU A 123 -21.45 12.36 -7.77
N LEU A 124 -20.32 12.03 -8.40
CA LEU A 124 -20.24 10.94 -9.37
C LEU A 124 -20.51 9.57 -8.73
N PHE A 125 -19.77 9.22 -7.68
CA PHE A 125 -19.80 7.87 -7.12
C PHE A 125 -20.95 7.65 -6.13
N ASN A 126 -21.26 8.59 -5.25
CA ASN A 126 -22.37 8.46 -4.30
C ASN A 126 -23.70 8.96 -4.88
N GLY A 127 -23.68 10.07 -5.61
CA GLY A 127 -24.90 10.68 -6.15
C GLY A 127 -25.42 9.91 -7.36
N ILE A 128 -24.61 9.85 -8.43
CA ILE A 128 -25.01 9.26 -9.72
C ILE A 128 -24.95 7.74 -9.65
N LEU A 129 -23.81 7.16 -9.26
CA LEU A 129 -23.61 5.71 -9.25
C LEU A 129 -24.13 5.01 -7.98
N ARG A 130 -24.56 5.77 -6.97
CA ARG A 130 -25.12 5.27 -5.69
C ARG A 130 -24.29 4.20 -5.00
N LEU A 131 -22.96 4.28 -5.12
CA LEU A 131 -22.04 3.35 -4.50
C LEU A 131 -21.82 3.68 -3.01
N PRO A 132 -21.67 2.68 -2.12
CA PRO A 132 -21.39 2.90 -0.70
C PRO A 132 -20.14 3.76 -0.46
N ALA A 133 -20.18 4.63 0.56
CA ALA A 133 -19.10 5.59 0.84
C ALA A 133 -17.75 4.94 1.14
N LEU A 134 -17.76 3.75 1.75
CA LEU A 134 -16.56 2.97 2.03
C LEU A 134 -15.95 2.40 0.74
N PHE A 135 -16.80 2.12 -0.25
CA PHE A 135 -16.45 1.44 -1.49
C PHE A 135 -15.77 2.36 -2.51
N TRP A 136 -16.33 3.55 -2.79
CA TRP A 136 -15.73 4.44 -3.79
C TRP A 136 -14.37 5.04 -3.36
N ARG A 137 -14.12 5.20 -2.06
CA ARG A 137 -12.86 5.81 -1.55
C ARG A 137 -11.62 5.00 -1.92
N GLY A 138 -11.71 3.66 -1.85
CA GLY A 138 -10.64 2.74 -2.26
C GLY A 138 -10.69 2.44 -3.76
N LEU A 139 -11.87 2.10 -4.30
CA LEU A 139 -12.01 1.66 -5.70
C LEU A 139 -11.67 2.73 -6.73
N ARG A 140 -11.92 4.01 -6.43
CA ARG A 140 -11.57 5.12 -7.32
C ARG A 140 -10.09 5.12 -7.68
N GLY A 141 -9.22 4.70 -6.74
CA GLY A 141 -7.79 4.62 -6.95
C GLY A 141 -7.45 3.65 -8.07
N TYR A 142 -8.02 2.45 -8.01
CA TYR A 142 -7.82 1.41 -9.03
C TYR A 142 -8.45 1.78 -10.37
N LEU A 143 -9.66 2.33 -10.37
CA LEU A 143 -10.34 2.74 -11.60
C LEU A 143 -9.55 3.83 -12.34
N LEU A 144 -9.08 4.86 -11.62
CA LEU A 144 -8.28 5.94 -12.20
C LEU A 144 -6.88 5.47 -12.61
N PHE A 145 -6.25 4.60 -11.82
CA PHE A 145 -4.97 3.99 -12.18
C PHE A 145 -5.08 3.20 -13.49
N GLY A 146 -6.13 2.38 -13.61
CA GLY A 146 -6.46 1.65 -14.83
C GLY A 146 -6.75 2.55 -16.02
N LEU A 147 -7.63 3.53 -15.83
CA LEU A 147 -7.99 4.50 -16.86
C LEU A 147 -6.78 5.26 -17.39
N PHE A 148 -5.94 5.81 -16.50
CA PHE A 148 -4.77 6.57 -16.91
C PHE A 148 -3.71 5.66 -17.56
N THR A 149 -3.55 4.42 -17.09
CA THR A 149 -2.68 3.43 -17.75
C THR A 149 -3.18 3.10 -19.17
N PHE A 150 -4.48 2.84 -19.32
CA PHE A 150 -5.11 2.58 -20.61
C PHE A 150 -4.92 3.74 -21.58
N LEU A 151 -5.23 4.98 -21.16
CA LEU A 151 -5.09 6.17 -21.97
C LEU A 151 -3.63 6.46 -22.35
N PHE A 152 -2.71 6.30 -21.40
CA PHE A 152 -1.28 6.45 -21.64
C PHE A 152 -0.79 5.47 -22.71
N LEU A 153 -1.08 4.17 -22.57
CA LEU A 153 -0.65 3.15 -23.52
C LEU A 153 -1.31 3.31 -24.90
N ARG A 154 -2.60 3.64 -24.95
CA ARG A 154 -3.28 3.99 -26.20
C ARG A 154 -2.59 5.18 -26.89
N HIS A 155 -2.17 6.20 -26.13
CA HIS A 155 -1.38 7.31 -26.66
C HIS A 155 -0.02 6.86 -27.22
N LYS A 156 0.62 5.85 -26.62
CA LYS A 156 1.86 5.23 -27.12
C LYS A 156 1.65 4.33 -28.35
N GLY A 157 0.44 4.30 -28.91
CA GLY A 157 0.11 3.50 -30.09
C GLY A 157 -0.03 2.01 -29.78
N PHE A 158 -0.41 1.67 -28.55
CA PHE A 158 -0.85 0.31 -28.24
C PHE A 158 -2.28 0.17 -28.76
N GLY A 159 -2.59 -0.99 -29.36
CA GLY A 159 -3.98 -1.32 -29.69
C GLY A 159 -4.85 -1.35 -28.43
N ASP A 160 -6.12 -1.02 -28.56
CA ASP A 160 -7.03 -0.85 -27.41
C ASP A 160 -7.02 -2.07 -26.47
N PHE A 161 -7.08 -3.29 -27.02
CA PHE A 161 -7.01 -4.50 -26.19
C PHE A 161 -5.68 -4.62 -25.42
N ALA A 162 -4.54 -4.33 -26.05
CA ALA A 162 -3.23 -4.45 -25.40
C ALA A 162 -3.06 -3.41 -24.27
N ALA A 163 -3.55 -2.18 -24.50
CA ALA A 163 -3.59 -1.14 -23.47
C ALA A 163 -4.52 -1.51 -22.31
N PHE A 164 -5.70 -2.08 -22.61
CA PHE A 164 -6.66 -2.52 -21.62
C PHE A 164 -6.13 -3.69 -20.80
N PHE A 165 -5.53 -4.69 -21.45
CA PHE A 165 -4.92 -5.85 -20.79
C PHE A 165 -3.83 -5.42 -19.81
N ALA A 166 -2.95 -4.50 -20.20
CA ALA A 166 -1.95 -3.93 -19.31
C ALA A 166 -2.57 -3.17 -18.13
N ALA A 167 -3.64 -2.40 -18.35
CA ALA A 167 -4.36 -1.73 -17.27
C ALA A 167 -4.97 -2.74 -16.27
N VAL A 168 -5.63 -3.80 -16.75
CA VAL A 168 -6.18 -4.88 -15.91
C VAL A 168 -5.06 -5.57 -15.13
N SER A 169 -3.96 -5.94 -15.80
CA SER A 169 -2.81 -6.58 -15.16
C SER A 169 -2.16 -5.70 -14.08
N ALA A 170 -2.07 -4.38 -14.29
CA ALA A 170 -1.52 -3.45 -13.30
C ALA A 170 -2.43 -3.31 -12.07
N ILE A 171 -3.76 -3.29 -12.26
CA ILE A 171 -4.74 -3.22 -11.17
C ILE A 171 -4.72 -4.49 -10.33
N PHE A 172 -4.85 -5.64 -10.99
CA PHE A 172 -5.06 -6.95 -10.37
C PHE A 172 -3.75 -7.68 -10.06
N SER A 173 -2.59 -7.04 -10.15
CA SER A 173 -1.40 -7.61 -9.49
C SER A 173 -1.66 -7.71 -7.99
N THR A 174 -1.40 -8.88 -7.39
CA THR A 174 -1.70 -9.17 -5.99
C THR A 174 -1.11 -8.12 -5.05
N HIS A 175 0.11 -7.66 -5.34
CA HIS A 175 0.78 -6.63 -4.54
C HIS A 175 0.03 -5.27 -4.50
N VAL A 176 -0.75 -4.95 -5.54
CA VAL A 176 -1.47 -3.67 -5.67
C VAL A 176 -2.93 -3.82 -5.23
N ILE A 177 -3.63 -4.87 -5.70
CA ILE A 177 -5.05 -5.06 -5.38
C ILE A 177 -5.27 -5.41 -3.90
N ALA A 178 -4.33 -6.08 -3.25
CA ALA A 178 -4.47 -6.45 -1.84
C ALA A 178 -4.50 -5.23 -0.89
N TRP A 179 -3.94 -4.08 -1.28
CA TRP A 179 -3.88 -2.89 -0.41
C TRP A 179 -5.25 -2.44 0.11
N VAL A 180 -6.33 -2.55 -0.67
CA VAL A 180 -7.68 -2.20 -0.19
C VAL A 180 -8.17 -3.15 0.90
N MET A 181 -7.79 -4.42 0.82
CA MET A 181 -8.18 -5.47 1.78
C MET A 181 -7.53 -5.25 3.15
N PHE A 182 -6.34 -4.63 3.16
CA PHE A 182 -5.59 -4.27 4.36
C PHE A 182 -5.68 -2.78 4.73
N SER A 183 -6.64 -2.05 4.17
CA SER A 183 -6.86 -0.61 4.46
C SER A 183 -5.67 0.30 4.13
N HIS A 184 -4.78 -0.10 3.22
CA HIS A 184 -3.65 0.70 2.73
C HIS A 184 -4.04 1.61 1.55
N ASN A 185 -5.26 2.17 1.59
CA ASN A 185 -5.85 2.93 0.47
C ASN A 185 -5.04 4.15 0.04
N THR A 186 -4.28 4.76 0.97
CA THR A 186 -3.42 5.91 0.68
C THR A 186 -2.32 5.59 -0.34
N LYS A 187 -1.85 4.34 -0.38
CA LYS A 187 -0.89 3.85 -1.39
C LYS A 187 -1.51 3.88 -2.79
N THR A 188 -2.68 3.29 -2.96
CA THR A 188 -3.39 3.25 -4.26
C THR A 188 -3.76 4.65 -4.76
N ILE A 189 -4.24 5.53 -3.87
CA ILE A 189 -4.57 6.92 -4.22
C ILE A 189 -3.33 7.71 -4.63
N SER A 190 -2.15 7.39 -4.08
CA SER A 190 -0.89 8.00 -4.51
C SER A 190 -0.43 7.42 -5.85
N LEU A 191 -0.51 6.10 -6.03
CA LEU A 191 -0.04 5.40 -7.22
C LEU A 191 -0.88 5.72 -8.47
N MET A 192 -2.19 5.97 -8.31
CA MET A 192 -3.11 6.16 -9.44
C MET A 192 -2.67 7.28 -10.40
N TRP A 193 -1.98 8.29 -9.89
CA TRP A 193 -1.51 9.45 -10.64
C TRP A 193 -0.30 9.18 -11.54
N LEU A 194 0.44 8.09 -11.28
CA LEU A 194 1.69 7.78 -11.98
C LEU A 194 1.53 7.76 -13.51
N PRO A 195 0.58 7.02 -14.11
CA PRO A 195 0.50 6.95 -15.57
C PRO A 195 0.17 8.31 -16.22
N LEU A 196 -0.68 9.12 -15.56
CA LEU A 196 -1.00 10.47 -16.03
C LEU A 196 0.20 11.40 -15.91
N MET A 197 0.98 11.29 -14.82
CA MET A 197 2.23 12.03 -14.64
C MET A 197 3.22 11.72 -15.78
N LEU A 198 3.43 10.43 -16.09
CA LEU A 198 4.29 10.03 -17.21
C LEU A 198 3.81 10.64 -18.54
N TRP A 199 2.50 10.60 -18.79
CA TRP A 199 1.91 11.18 -19.99
C TRP A 199 2.13 12.70 -20.08
N LEU A 200 1.93 13.44 -18.99
CA LEU A 200 2.10 14.89 -18.94
C LEU A 200 3.56 15.31 -19.09
N VAL A 201 4.50 14.57 -18.49
CA VAL A 201 5.95 14.76 -18.70
C VAL A 201 6.29 14.67 -20.19
N GLU A 202 5.75 13.68 -20.90
CA GLU A 202 5.95 13.56 -22.36
C GLU A 202 5.32 14.74 -23.13
N LYS A 203 4.16 15.23 -22.72
CA LYS A 203 3.47 16.37 -23.37
C LYS A 203 4.20 17.70 -23.16
N ILE A 204 4.77 17.92 -21.98
CA ILE A 204 5.60 19.09 -21.69
C ILE A 204 6.87 19.04 -22.54
N LEU A 205 7.55 17.90 -22.60
CA LEU A 205 8.74 17.72 -23.45
C LEU A 205 8.48 17.96 -24.94
N LYS A 206 7.24 17.76 -25.39
CA LYS A 206 6.82 18.02 -26.79
C LYS A 206 6.41 19.46 -27.04
N SER A 207 5.64 20.09 -26.15
CA SER A 207 4.94 21.35 -26.47
C SER A 207 4.93 22.42 -25.38
N ARG A 208 5.20 22.07 -24.11
CA ARG A 208 5.23 22.99 -22.97
C ARG A 208 4.00 23.90 -22.79
N LYS A 209 2.84 23.53 -23.36
CA LYS A 209 1.62 24.32 -23.18
C LYS A 209 1.32 24.49 -21.69
N LEU A 210 0.93 25.70 -21.28
CA LEU A 210 0.61 26.03 -19.89
C LEU A 210 -0.39 25.04 -19.27
N LEU A 211 -1.37 24.58 -20.05
CA LEU A 211 -2.32 23.54 -19.64
C LEU A 211 -1.62 22.28 -19.08
N TYR A 212 -0.57 21.78 -19.74
CA TYR A 212 0.13 20.58 -19.28
C TYR A 212 0.97 20.84 -18.02
N VAL A 213 1.50 22.05 -17.88
CA VAL A 213 2.23 22.49 -16.67
C VAL A 213 1.27 22.56 -15.49
N VAL A 214 0.11 23.21 -15.66
CA VAL A 214 -0.93 23.31 -14.64
C VAL A 214 -1.47 21.93 -14.27
N LEU A 215 -1.78 21.08 -15.25
CA LEU A 215 -2.25 19.72 -14.99
C LEU A 215 -1.20 18.90 -14.25
N LEU A 216 0.09 19.01 -14.59
CA LEU A 216 1.15 18.31 -13.87
C LEU A 216 1.26 18.82 -12.41
N GLY A 217 1.20 20.13 -12.20
CA GLY A 217 1.18 20.71 -10.85
C GLY A 217 -0.03 20.26 -10.02
N MET A 218 -1.21 20.16 -10.62
CA MET A 218 -2.41 19.59 -9.97
C MET A 218 -2.23 18.11 -9.63
N VAL A 219 -1.71 17.30 -10.56
CA VAL A 219 -1.41 15.89 -10.33
C VAL A 219 -0.45 15.74 -9.15
N CYS A 220 0.65 16.52 -9.15
CA CYS A 220 1.61 16.56 -8.04
C CYS A 220 0.91 16.90 -6.71
N SER A 221 0.11 17.97 -6.67
CA SER A 221 -0.61 18.39 -5.45
C SER A 221 -1.60 17.33 -4.95
N PHE A 222 -2.40 16.74 -5.83
CA PHE A 222 -3.35 15.68 -5.46
C PHE A 222 -2.67 14.39 -5.00
N GLN A 223 -1.44 14.15 -5.45
CA GLN A 223 -0.68 13.00 -5.01
C GLN A 223 -0.17 13.13 -3.58
N PHE A 224 0.09 14.35 -3.08
CA PHE A 224 0.44 14.63 -1.68
C PHE A 224 -0.73 14.55 -0.71
N MET A 225 -1.97 14.64 -1.21
CA MET A 225 -3.19 14.58 -0.42
C MET A 225 -3.36 13.33 0.47
N PRO A 226 -3.12 12.08 0.01
CA PRO A 226 -3.14 10.90 0.88
C PRO A 226 -1.96 10.81 1.85
N SER A 227 -0.98 11.72 1.77
CA SER A 227 0.20 11.81 2.64
C SER A 227 1.05 10.53 2.74
N HIS A 228 1.06 9.69 1.70
CA HIS A 228 1.89 8.50 1.64
C HIS A 228 3.24 8.78 0.93
N TYR A 229 4.09 9.60 1.55
CA TYR A 229 5.33 10.14 0.96
C TYR A 229 6.24 9.12 0.27
N GLN A 230 6.33 7.88 0.77
CA GLN A 230 7.16 6.85 0.15
C GLN A 230 6.69 6.43 -1.25
N ILE A 231 5.37 6.29 -1.47
CA ILE A 231 4.82 5.98 -2.80
C ILE A 231 4.95 7.20 -3.71
N ILE A 232 4.70 8.39 -3.18
CA ILE A 232 4.91 9.64 -3.91
C ILE A 232 6.36 9.69 -4.41
N TYR A 233 7.34 9.49 -3.53
CA TYR A 233 8.75 9.44 -3.88
C TYR A 233 9.04 8.46 -5.02
N TYR A 234 8.51 7.24 -4.94
CA TYR A 234 8.64 6.22 -5.98
C TYR A 234 8.04 6.65 -7.32
N THR A 235 6.91 7.35 -7.33
CA THR A 235 6.34 7.86 -8.59
C THR A 235 7.15 8.98 -9.21
N TYR A 236 7.74 9.88 -8.42
CA TYR A 236 8.60 10.96 -8.92
C TYR A 236 9.92 10.41 -9.44
N MET A 237 10.50 9.44 -8.74
CA MET A 237 11.67 8.68 -9.21
C MET A 237 11.36 7.98 -10.54
N THR A 238 10.17 7.37 -10.66
CA THR A 238 9.72 6.75 -11.92
C THR A 238 9.57 7.77 -13.05
N ALA A 239 8.98 8.95 -12.77
CA ALA A 239 8.88 10.03 -13.74
C ALA A 239 10.25 10.56 -14.17
N GLY A 240 11.22 10.62 -13.24
CA GLY A 240 12.63 10.92 -13.53
C GLY A 240 13.26 9.89 -14.46
N ILE A 241 13.16 8.60 -14.14
CA ILE A 241 13.64 7.51 -15.01
C ILE A 241 13.00 7.59 -16.40
N TYR A 242 11.69 7.86 -16.46
CA TYR A 242 10.98 8.01 -17.72
C TYR A 242 11.47 9.21 -18.54
N PHE A 243 11.62 10.37 -17.89
CA PHE A 243 12.16 11.57 -18.51
C PHE A 243 13.55 11.30 -19.07
N LEU A 244 14.45 10.68 -18.29
CA LEU A 244 15.79 10.32 -18.73
C LEU A 244 15.76 9.40 -19.97
N CYS A 245 14.92 8.37 -19.97
CA CYS A 245 14.78 7.47 -21.12
C CYS A 245 14.37 8.22 -22.41
N ILE A 246 13.43 9.17 -22.33
CA ILE A 246 13.01 9.96 -23.50
C ILE A 246 14.06 11.01 -23.87
N ALA A 247 14.68 11.64 -22.87
CA ALA A 247 15.70 12.67 -23.05
C ALA A 247 16.93 12.12 -23.77
N VAL A 248 17.41 10.94 -23.38
CA VAL A 248 18.53 10.26 -24.07
C VAL A 248 18.22 10.04 -25.54
N GLY A 249 17.01 9.57 -25.87
CA GLY A 249 16.58 9.43 -27.26
C GLY A 249 16.58 10.76 -28.02
N LYS A 250 16.05 11.83 -27.43
CA LYS A 250 16.04 13.16 -28.08
C LYS A 250 17.42 13.79 -28.24
N VAL A 251 18.31 13.58 -27.27
CA VAL A 251 19.67 14.10 -27.31
C VAL A 251 20.51 13.35 -28.33
N ARG A 252 20.53 12.01 -28.24
CA ARG A 252 21.35 11.16 -29.10
C ARG A 252 20.84 11.13 -30.53
N ASP A 253 19.53 10.96 -30.72
CA ASP A 253 18.94 10.72 -32.04
C ASP A 253 18.56 12.04 -32.75
N GLU A 254 18.17 13.09 -32.01
CA GLU A 254 17.65 14.35 -32.58
C GLU A 254 18.51 15.60 -32.25
N ARG A 255 19.58 15.48 -31.46
CA ARG A 255 20.46 16.59 -31.00
C ARG A 255 19.73 17.76 -30.32
N GLN A 256 18.58 17.51 -29.67
CA GLN A 256 17.72 18.54 -29.08
C GLN A 256 18.04 18.91 -27.62
N TYR A 257 19.29 19.27 -27.30
CA TYR A 257 19.73 19.56 -25.91
C TYR A 257 18.92 20.68 -25.23
N GLY A 258 18.81 21.85 -25.88
CA GLY A 258 18.07 22.99 -25.32
C GLY A 258 16.59 22.70 -25.09
N ASN A 259 16.00 21.82 -25.91
CA ASN A 259 14.62 21.38 -25.76
C ASN A 259 14.46 20.57 -24.45
N VAL A 260 15.39 19.64 -24.18
CA VAL A 260 15.37 18.81 -22.98
C VAL A 260 15.56 19.64 -21.72
N VAL A 261 16.55 20.54 -21.69
CA VAL A 261 16.83 21.39 -20.51
C VAL A 261 15.64 22.30 -20.18
N ARG A 262 15.05 22.97 -21.18
CA ARG A 262 13.84 23.80 -20.96
C ARG A 262 12.66 22.97 -20.46
N ALA A 263 12.48 21.75 -20.98
CA ALA A 263 11.41 20.88 -20.51
C ALA A 263 11.64 20.43 -19.07
N LEU A 264 12.87 20.11 -18.69
CA LEU A 264 13.24 19.77 -17.32
C LEU A 264 12.93 20.93 -16.37
N ALA A 265 13.31 22.16 -16.73
CA ALA A 265 13.01 23.36 -15.95
C ALA A 265 11.50 23.56 -15.76
N VAL A 266 10.71 23.44 -16.83
CA VAL A 266 9.24 23.57 -16.77
C VAL A 266 8.60 22.46 -15.92
N ILE A 267 9.10 21.22 -16.02
CA ILE A 267 8.65 20.10 -15.17
C ILE A 267 8.97 20.37 -13.71
N ALA A 268 10.19 20.86 -13.41
CA ALA A 268 10.60 21.21 -12.06
C ALA A 268 9.70 22.31 -11.47
N VAL A 269 9.38 23.35 -12.24
CA VAL A 269 8.44 24.40 -11.84
C VAL A 269 7.04 23.81 -11.55
N ALA A 270 6.52 22.94 -12.42
CA ALA A 270 5.22 22.30 -12.18
C ALA A 270 5.19 21.48 -10.89
N ILE A 271 6.26 20.71 -10.64
CA ILE A 271 6.42 19.92 -9.41
C ILE A 271 6.48 20.84 -8.18
N LEU A 272 7.30 21.89 -8.22
CA LEU A 272 7.45 22.84 -7.11
C LEU A 272 6.13 23.55 -6.80
N LEU A 273 5.38 23.98 -7.81
CA LEU A 273 4.04 24.54 -7.63
C LEU A 273 3.08 23.52 -7.00
N GLY A 274 3.13 22.26 -7.44
CA GLY A 274 2.32 21.19 -6.86
C GLY A 274 2.62 20.94 -5.38
N ILE A 275 3.90 20.96 -5.00
CA ILE A 275 4.36 20.85 -3.61
C ILE A 275 3.93 22.09 -2.80
N ALA A 276 4.08 23.28 -3.38
CA ALA A 276 3.74 24.55 -2.73
C ALA A 276 2.25 24.65 -2.38
N LEU A 277 1.35 24.14 -3.24
CA LEU A 277 -0.09 24.04 -2.95
C LEU A 277 -0.42 23.21 -1.70
N ARG A 278 0.54 22.40 -1.22
CA ARG A 278 0.43 21.56 -0.02
C ARG A 278 1.47 21.91 1.05
N ALA A 279 2.16 23.06 0.91
CA ALA A 279 3.24 23.50 1.80
C ALA A 279 2.83 23.48 3.28
N TRP A 280 1.62 23.96 3.60
CA TRP A 280 1.10 24.02 4.97
C TRP A 280 1.07 22.64 5.68
N SER A 281 0.85 21.54 4.94
CA SER A 281 0.90 20.18 5.49
C SER A 281 2.30 19.56 5.37
N ASN A 282 2.95 19.75 4.23
CA ASN A 282 4.27 19.17 3.97
C ASN A 282 5.34 19.73 4.92
N PHE A 283 5.32 21.03 5.22
CA PHE A 283 6.27 21.65 6.15
C PHE A 283 6.03 21.20 7.59
N SER A 284 4.78 21.08 8.03
CA SER A 284 4.49 20.54 9.37
C SER A 284 5.00 19.10 9.53
N VAL A 285 4.87 18.26 8.49
CA VAL A 285 5.44 16.91 8.49
C VAL A 285 6.96 16.96 8.49
N TYR A 286 7.58 17.85 7.72
CA TYR A 286 9.03 18.02 7.69
C TYR A 286 9.59 18.45 9.04
N GLU A 287 8.99 19.45 9.69
CA GLU A 287 9.35 19.91 11.04
C GLU A 287 9.19 18.78 12.06
N TYR A 288 8.03 18.12 12.06
CA TYR A 288 7.75 16.99 12.94
C TYR A 288 8.73 15.84 12.75
N SER A 289 9.15 15.59 11.51
CA SER A 289 10.05 14.47 11.18
C SER A 289 11.34 14.52 11.99
N LYS A 290 11.86 15.72 12.30
CA LYS A 290 13.07 15.96 13.10
C LYS A 290 12.95 15.44 14.54
N TYR A 291 11.75 15.46 15.11
CA TYR A 291 11.48 15.01 16.49
C TYR A 291 10.98 13.56 16.57
N SER A 292 10.64 12.96 15.42
CA SER A 292 10.16 11.59 15.33
C SER A 292 11.32 10.58 15.19
N ILE A 293 11.01 9.29 15.26
CA ILE A 293 11.98 8.24 14.93
C ILE A 293 12.56 8.36 13.51
N ARG A 294 11.95 9.15 12.61
CA ARG A 294 12.45 9.44 11.25
C ARG A 294 13.57 10.50 11.24
N GLY A 295 13.74 11.25 12.33
CA GLY A 295 14.64 12.39 12.44
C GLY A 295 16.10 12.00 12.67
N GLY A 296 16.35 10.89 13.35
CA GLY A 296 17.68 10.34 13.60
C GLY A 296 17.66 9.18 14.59
N THR A 297 18.83 8.61 14.92
CA THR A 297 18.97 7.37 15.70
C THR A 297 19.60 7.51 17.09
N ALA A 298 20.12 8.66 17.49
CA ALA A 298 20.72 8.80 18.82
C ALA A 298 19.66 8.95 19.92
N PRO A 299 19.85 8.30 21.07
CA PRO A 299 18.95 8.41 22.21
C PRO A 299 18.82 9.82 22.77
N LEU A 300 17.58 10.22 23.08
CA LEU A 300 17.16 11.50 23.68
C LEU A 300 17.61 12.74 22.88
N GLY A 301 18.03 12.58 21.62
CA GLY A 301 18.44 13.64 20.69
C GLY A 301 19.97 13.76 20.55
N GLY A 302 20.47 13.77 19.31
CA GLY A 302 21.90 13.95 18.99
C GLY A 302 22.51 12.94 18.01
N GLY A 303 21.81 12.57 16.92
CA GLY A 303 22.26 11.47 16.04
C GLY A 303 22.10 11.73 14.55
N THR A 304 22.72 10.86 13.75
CA THR A 304 22.68 10.88 12.28
C THR A 304 21.25 10.98 11.76
N SER A 305 21.05 11.74 10.68
CA SER A 305 19.73 11.90 10.08
C SER A 305 19.19 10.56 9.58
N GLY A 306 17.95 10.22 9.94
CA GLY A 306 17.22 9.09 9.34
C GLY A 306 16.87 7.93 10.24
N LEU A 307 16.28 6.90 9.64
CA LEU A 307 16.11 5.61 10.28
C LEU A 307 17.46 4.87 10.38
N SER A 308 17.56 3.88 11.27
CA SER A 308 18.69 2.94 11.20
C SER A 308 18.57 2.06 9.95
N TYR A 309 19.69 1.68 9.36
CA TYR A 309 19.72 0.83 8.16
C TYR A 309 18.98 -0.49 8.38
N ASP A 310 19.18 -1.13 9.53
CA ASP A 310 18.51 -2.39 9.88
C ASP A 310 17.00 -2.21 10.04
N TYR A 311 16.54 -1.15 10.68
CA TYR A 311 15.11 -0.91 10.78
C TYR A 311 14.50 -0.60 9.40
N ALA A 312 15.16 0.25 8.60
CA ALA A 312 14.68 0.61 7.28
C ALA A 312 14.56 -0.61 6.35
N THR A 313 15.53 -1.52 6.40
CA THR A 313 15.61 -2.72 5.54
C THR A 313 14.94 -3.96 6.11
N SER A 314 14.16 -3.85 7.19
CA SER A 314 13.55 -5.01 7.88
C SER A 314 12.56 -5.81 7.02
N TRP A 315 11.88 -5.18 6.05
CA TRP A 315 11.04 -5.86 5.04
C TRP A 315 11.70 -5.85 3.66
N SER A 316 12.97 -6.24 3.61
CA SER A 316 13.64 -6.47 2.33
C SER A 316 13.09 -7.73 1.66
N PHE A 317 12.77 -7.65 0.37
CA PHE A 317 12.31 -8.80 -0.40
C PHE A 317 13.51 -9.72 -0.66
N HIS A 318 13.52 -10.94 -0.12
CA HIS A 318 14.67 -11.81 -0.31
C HIS A 318 14.69 -12.36 -1.75
N PRO A 319 15.85 -12.49 -2.43
CA PRO A 319 15.90 -13.05 -3.79
C PRO A 319 15.22 -14.41 -3.94
N ALA A 320 15.27 -15.27 -2.92
CA ALA A 320 14.57 -16.55 -2.90
C ALA A 320 13.03 -16.40 -2.97
N GLU A 321 12.46 -15.31 -2.47
CA GLU A 321 11.01 -15.04 -2.54
C GLU A 321 10.54 -14.68 -3.95
N MET A 322 11.44 -14.51 -4.92
CA MET A 322 11.05 -14.43 -6.34
C MET A 322 10.30 -15.68 -6.83
N ILE A 323 10.41 -16.82 -6.14
CA ILE A 323 9.60 -18.01 -6.41
C ILE A 323 8.10 -17.68 -6.30
N GLU A 324 7.70 -16.72 -5.45
CA GLU A 324 6.30 -16.28 -5.32
C GLU A 324 5.73 -15.68 -6.62
N LEU A 325 6.59 -15.15 -7.51
CA LEU A 325 6.17 -14.66 -8.82
C LEU A 325 5.64 -15.78 -9.72
N ILE A 326 5.96 -17.04 -9.42
CA ILE A 326 5.55 -18.23 -10.16
C ILE A 326 4.57 -19.07 -9.33
N VAL A 327 4.88 -19.28 -8.05
CA VAL A 327 4.11 -20.08 -7.10
C VAL A 327 3.79 -19.20 -5.88
N PRO A 328 2.70 -18.42 -5.90
CA PRO A 328 2.43 -17.39 -4.89
C PRO A 328 2.37 -17.91 -3.45
N SER A 329 1.82 -19.10 -3.21
CA SER A 329 1.80 -19.69 -1.86
C SER A 329 3.12 -20.37 -1.44
N PHE A 330 4.23 -20.26 -2.18
CA PHE A 330 5.45 -21.01 -1.89
C PHE A 330 6.03 -20.71 -0.50
N PHE A 331 6.10 -19.45 -0.05
CA PHE A 331 6.53 -19.14 1.33
C PHE A 331 5.37 -19.08 2.33
N GLY A 332 4.23 -19.72 2.00
CA GLY A 332 2.95 -19.50 2.65
C GLY A 332 2.20 -18.31 2.06
N PHE A 333 0.93 -18.13 2.41
CA PHE A 333 0.12 -17.04 1.85
C PHE A 333 0.12 -15.77 2.70
N GLY A 334 0.75 -15.79 3.88
CA GLY A 334 0.73 -14.69 4.85
C GLY A 334 0.35 -15.14 6.26
N GLY A 335 0.44 -14.22 7.21
CA GLY A 335 0.09 -14.44 8.61
C GLY A 335 0.83 -15.64 9.21
N GLN A 336 0.08 -16.54 9.85
CA GLN A 336 0.63 -17.73 10.53
C GLN A 336 1.24 -18.75 9.56
N SER A 337 0.82 -18.76 8.29
CA SER A 337 1.35 -19.71 7.28
C SER A 337 2.69 -19.26 6.68
N TYR A 338 3.07 -18.00 6.88
CA TYR A 338 4.24 -17.42 6.24
C TYR A 338 5.54 -17.83 6.94
N TRP A 339 6.48 -18.36 6.16
CA TRP A 339 7.77 -18.86 6.62
C TRP A 339 8.98 -18.25 5.88
N GLY A 340 8.75 -17.21 5.09
CA GLY A 340 9.78 -16.50 4.34
C GLY A 340 10.75 -15.67 5.19
N TYR A 341 11.31 -14.63 4.57
CA TYR A 341 12.42 -13.83 5.09
C TYR A 341 11.98 -12.54 5.78
N MET A 342 10.78 -12.05 5.49
CA MET A 342 10.25 -10.85 6.15
C MET A 342 9.74 -11.18 7.57
N PRO A 343 9.70 -10.22 8.51
CA PRO A 343 9.21 -10.45 9.87
C PRO A 343 7.75 -10.93 9.92
N PHE A 344 6.90 -10.29 9.10
CA PHE A 344 5.50 -10.65 8.85
C PHE A 344 5.03 -10.08 7.50
N THR A 345 4.24 -10.86 6.75
CA THR A 345 3.54 -10.42 5.53
C THR A 345 2.13 -11.01 5.51
N ASP A 346 1.20 -10.32 4.87
CA ASP A 346 -0.21 -10.73 4.79
C ASP A 346 -0.58 -11.39 3.46
N PHE A 347 0.24 -11.23 2.44
CA PHE A 347 0.04 -11.76 1.09
C PHE A 347 1.38 -11.84 0.33
N PRO A 348 1.50 -12.73 -0.68
CA PRO A 348 2.71 -12.87 -1.48
C PRO A 348 2.83 -11.79 -2.56
N ILE A 349 4.03 -11.65 -3.13
CA ILE A 349 4.27 -10.81 -4.31
C ILE A 349 3.96 -11.61 -5.57
N TYR A 350 2.82 -11.34 -6.19
CA TYR A 350 2.41 -11.97 -7.44
C TYR A 350 1.89 -10.97 -8.46
N VAL A 351 2.36 -11.09 -9.71
CA VAL A 351 2.03 -10.18 -10.82
C VAL A 351 1.32 -10.90 -11.98
N GLY A 352 1.08 -12.21 -11.84
CA GLY A 352 0.50 -13.07 -12.86
C GLY A 352 1.54 -13.75 -13.75
N LEU A 353 1.32 -15.02 -14.06
CA LEU A 353 2.15 -15.79 -14.99
C LEU A 353 1.92 -15.36 -16.44
N VAL A 354 0.68 -15.00 -16.80
CA VAL A 354 0.38 -14.51 -18.16
C VAL A 354 1.11 -13.20 -18.46
N PRO A 355 1.06 -12.16 -17.60
CA PRO A 355 1.85 -10.95 -17.79
C PRO A 355 3.36 -11.19 -17.85
N LEU A 356 3.92 -12.08 -17.00
CA LEU A 356 5.34 -12.42 -17.03
C LEU A 356 5.75 -13.06 -18.37
N LEU A 357 4.97 -14.01 -18.88
CA LEU A 357 5.24 -14.65 -20.16
C LEU A 357 5.19 -13.65 -21.33
N LEU A 358 4.18 -12.78 -21.34
CA LEU A 358 4.04 -11.73 -22.35
C LEU A 358 5.16 -10.67 -22.25
N ALA A 359 5.58 -10.32 -21.03
CA ALA A 359 6.73 -9.45 -20.81
C ALA A 359 8.02 -10.08 -21.37
N GLY A 360 8.19 -11.41 -21.24
CA GLY A 360 9.27 -12.16 -21.89
C GLY A 360 9.27 -12.02 -23.42
N ILE A 361 8.08 -12.05 -24.05
CA ILE A 361 7.95 -11.80 -25.51
C ILE A 361 8.38 -10.37 -25.85
N ALA A 362 8.02 -9.37 -25.04
CA ALA A 362 8.48 -8.00 -25.23
C ALA A 362 10.00 -7.86 -25.07
N VAL A 363 10.63 -8.58 -24.12
CA VAL A 363 12.09 -8.60 -23.95
C VAL A 363 12.79 -9.25 -25.14
N ALA A 364 12.21 -10.31 -25.70
CA ALA A 364 12.79 -11.02 -26.84
C ALA A 364 12.63 -10.24 -28.16
N TYR A 365 11.46 -9.62 -28.41
CA TYR A 365 11.11 -9.10 -29.73
C TYR A 365 10.68 -7.61 -29.75
N GLY A 366 10.42 -6.99 -28.59
CA GLY A 366 9.84 -5.65 -28.46
C GLY A 366 10.84 -4.50 -28.30
N ARG A 367 12.16 -4.77 -28.37
CA ARG A 367 13.23 -3.79 -28.06
C ARG A 367 13.26 -2.53 -28.94
N LYS A 368 12.60 -2.56 -30.09
CA LYS A 368 12.49 -1.42 -31.02
C LYS A 368 11.61 -0.29 -30.47
N GLU A 369 10.71 -0.59 -29.55
CA GLU A 369 9.76 0.38 -29.00
C GLU A 369 10.41 1.19 -27.87
N LYS A 370 10.38 2.53 -27.94
CA LYS A 370 11.04 3.38 -26.92
C LYS A 370 10.51 3.11 -25.49
N LEU A 371 9.24 2.73 -25.35
CA LEU A 371 8.64 2.39 -24.05
C LEU A 371 9.23 1.11 -23.43
N PHE A 372 9.76 0.19 -24.26
CA PHE A 372 10.39 -1.04 -23.79
C PHE A 372 11.49 -0.75 -22.77
N TRP A 373 12.44 0.11 -23.15
CA TRP A 373 13.61 0.41 -22.33
C TRP A 373 13.25 1.01 -20.99
N PHE A 374 12.28 1.94 -20.98
CA PHE A 374 11.76 2.48 -19.73
C PHE A 374 11.17 1.38 -18.84
N ALA A 375 10.28 0.54 -19.37
CA ALA A 375 9.61 -0.47 -18.56
C ALA A 375 10.59 -1.57 -18.10
N ALA A 376 11.56 -1.95 -18.93
CA ALA A 376 12.60 -2.91 -18.57
C ALA A 376 13.55 -2.35 -17.49
N ILE A 377 14.00 -1.10 -17.62
CA ILE A 377 14.83 -0.43 -16.61
C ILE A 377 14.06 -0.31 -15.30
N LEU A 378 12.80 0.13 -15.36
CA LEU A 378 11.96 0.28 -14.16
C LEU A 378 11.73 -1.07 -13.47
N SER A 379 11.45 -2.12 -14.24
CA SER A 379 11.27 -3.48 -13.73
C SER A 379 12.51 -3.98 -12.99
N LEU A 380 13.67 -3.92 -13.65
CA LEU A 380 14.93 -4.36 -13.06
C LEU A 380 15.33 -3.51 -11.85
N PHE A 381 15.25 -2.19 -11.98
CA PHE A 381 15.60 -1.25 -10.92
C PHE A 381 14.74 -1.45 -9.67
N SER A 382 13.41 -1.54 -9.83
CA SER A 382 12.49 -1.74 -8.69
C SER A 382 12.66 -3.11 -8.05
N LEU A 383 12.91 -4.17 -8.84
CA LEU A 383 13.22 -5.49 -8.30
C LEU A 383 14.51 -5.48 -7.48
N LEU A 384 15.61 -4.96 -8.03
CA LEU A 384 16.88 -4.89 -7.32
C LEU A 384 16.80 -3.98 -6.07
N LEU A 385 16.07 -2.88 -6.14
CA LEU A 385 15.89 -1.98 -4.99
C LEU A 385 15.07 -2.64 -3.88
N SER A 386 14.09 -3.49 -4.23
CA SER A 386 13.26 -4.22 -3.27
C SER A 386 14.06 -5.19 -2.40
N PHE A 387 15.21 -5.65 -2.90
CA PHE A 387 16.09 -6.57 -2.18
C PHE A 387 16.74 -5.94 -0.95
N GLY A 388 16.75 -4.61 -0.83
CA GLY A 388 17.18 -3.91 0.37
C GLY A 388 18.54 -4.41 0.90
N ARG A 389 18.55 -4.97 2.12
CA ARG A 389 19.77 -5.51 2.74
C ARG A 389 20.41 -6.67 1.99
N TYR A 390 19.66 -7.38 1.14
CA TYR A 390 20.16 -8.50 0.33
C TYR A 390 20.80 -8.04 -0.98
N PHE A 391 20.67 -6.75 -1.34
CA PHE A 391 21.41 -6.13 -2.44
C PHE A 391 21.90 -4.72 -2.05
N PRO A 392 22.84 -4.64 -1.09
CA PRO A 392 23.29 -3.36 -0.52
C PRO A 392 24.04 -2.50 -1.54
N LEU A 393 24.52 -3.07 -2.65
CA LEU A 393 25.22 -2.35 -3.71
C LEU A 393 24.34 -1.25 -4.34
N LEU A 394 23.03 -1.48 -4.47
CA LEU A 394 22.08 -0.47 -4.94
C LEU A 394 21.41 0.25 -3.77
N TYR A 395 20.89 -0.50 -2.79
CA TYR A 395 20.11 0.09 -1.70
C TYR A 395 20.96 0.97 -0.77
N GLY A 396 22.20 0.57 -0.48
CA GLY A 396 23.12 1.27 0.43
C GLY A 396 23.43 2.71 -0.02
N PRO A 397 23.94 2.93 -1.24
CA PRO A 397 24.15 4.28 -1.78
C PRO A 397 22.88 5.14 -1.78
N MET A 398 21.74 4.57 -2.18
CA MET A 398 20.46 5.29 -2.16
C MET A 398 20.07 5.69 -0.73
N PHE A 399 20.24 4.79 0.23
CA PHE A 399 19.93 5.06 1.63
C PHE A 399 20.80 6.15 2.25
N ARG A 400 22.09 6.20 1.88
CA ARG A 400 23.04 7.15 2.49
C ARG A 400 23.03 8.52 1.83
N TRP A 401 22.85 8.58 0.50
CA TRP A 401 23.11 9.80 -0.27
C TRP A 401 21.88 10.38 -0.94
N LEU A 402 20.84 9.58 -1.18
CA LEU A 402 19.67 10.08 -1.88
C LEU A 402 18.77 10.85 -0.90
N PRO A 403 18.44 12.12 -1.18
CA PRO A 403 17.70 12.96 -0.23
C PRO A 403 16.38 12.31 0.22
N PHE A 404 16.15 12.35 1.54
CA PHE A 404 14.98 11.81 2.24
C PHE A 404 14.79 10.29 2.16
N PHE A 405 15.64 9.55 1.44
CA PHE A 405 15.46 8.11 1.25
C PHE A 405 15.67 7.33 2.56
N ASP A 406 16.57 7.82 3.42
CA ASP A 406 16.82 7.39 4.80
C ASP A 406 15.59 7.45 5.72
N LYS A 407 14.55 8.20 5.31
CA LYS A 407 13.28 8.31 6.04
C LYS A 407 12.33 7.16 5.74
N PHE A 408 12.58 6.34 4.71
CA PHE A 408 11.68 5.28 4.28
C PHE A 408 12.07 3.92 4.88
N ARG A 409 11.06 3.05 5.03
CA ARG A 409 11.21 1.67 5.50
C ARG A 409 10.45 0.74 4.56
N VAL A 410 10.69 -0.57 4.63
CA VAL A 410 10.00 -1.56 3.79
C VAL A 410 10.40 -1.42 2.30
N PRO A 411 11.62 -1.87 1.94
CA PRO A 411 12.09 -1.85 0.56
C PRO A 411 11.16 -2.57 -0.42
N SER A 412 10.50 -3.66 0.01
CA SER A 412 9.55 -4.43 -0.80
C SER A 412 8.37 -3.59 -1.33
N MET A 413 8.07 -2.43 -0.75
CA MET A 413 7.01 -1.54 -1.22
C MET A 413 7.26 -1.00 -2.65
N VAL A 414 8.51 -0.95 -3.11
CA VAL A 414 8.83 -0.52 -4.47
C VAL A 414 8.40 -1.53 -5.55
N LEU A 415 8.02 -2.77 -5.16
CA LEU A 415 7.50 -3.80 -6.07
C LEU A 415 6.16 -3.43 -6.73
N CYS A 416 5.47 -2.39 -6.26
CA CYS A 416 4.35 -1.80 -7.00
C CYS A 416 4.79 -1.25 -8.37
N LEU A 417 6.02 -0.69 -8.46
CA LEU A 417 6.61 -0.24 -9.71
C LEU A 417 7.04 -1.42 -10.59
N PHE A 418 7.55 -2.51 -9.98
CA PHE A 418 7.82 -3.76 -10.68
C PHE A 418 6.54 -4.29 -11.35
N SER A 419 5.46 -4.40 -10.57
CA SER A 419 4.14 -4.85 -11.05
C SER A 419 3.61 -3.99 -12.19
N PHE A 420 3.67 -2.65 -12.04
CA PHE A 420 3.28 -1.72 -13.09
C PHE A 420 4.13 -1.90 -14.36
N SER A 421 5.45 -1.98 -14.23
CA SER A 421 6.36 -2.11 -15.37
C SER A 421 6.21 -3.44 -16.12
N VAL A 422 5.98 -4.55 -15.40
CA VAL A 422 5.65 -5.86 -16.00
C VAL A 422 4.34 -5.79 -16.77
N ALA A 423 3.34 -5.09 -16.24
CA ALA A 423 2.08 -4.89 -16.97
C ALA A 423 2.26 -4.08 -18.27
N LEU A 424 3.10 -3.03 -18.25
CA LEU A 424 3.45 -2.29 -19.48
C LEU A 424 4.16 -3.19 -20.50
N LEU A 425 5.11 -4.02 -20.05
CA LEU A 425 5.81 -4.99 -20.89
C LEU A 425 4.86 -6.07 -21.43
N ALA A 426 3.88 -6.52 -20.64
CA ALA A 426 2.90 -7.50 -21.08
C ALA A 426 2.01 -6.94 -22.21
N GLY A 427 1.52 -5.70 -22.07
CA GLY A 427 0.80 -5.01 -23.15
C GLY A 427 1.67 -4.86 -24.41
N LEU A 428 2.96 -4.56 -24.23
CA LEU A 428 3.91 -4.47 -25.33
C LEU A 428 4.15 -5.84 -25.98
N GLY A 429 4.15 -6.90 -25.18
CA GLY A 429 4.24 -8.29 -25.63
C GLY A 429 3.08 -8.65 -26.54
N ILE A 430 1.85 -8.27 -26.18
CA ILE A 430 0.66 -8.46 -27.02
C ILE A 430 0.79 -7.65 -28.32
N LYS A 431 1.16 -6.36 -28.23
CA LYS A 431 1.38 -5.52 -29.43
C LYS A 431 2.38 -6.19 -30.38
N THR A 432 3.53 -6.61 -29.86
CA THR A 432 4.61 -7.25 -30.60
C THR A 432 4.17 -8.59 -31.21
N LEU A 433 3.44 -9.41 -30.45
CA LEU A 433 2.90 -10.69 -30.90
C LEU A 433 1.97 -10.54 -32.11
N LEU A 434 1.14 -9.50 -32.12
CA LEU A 434 0.19 -9.27 -33.19
C LEU A 434 0.85 -8.71 -34.45
N THR A 435 1.92 -7.92 -34.32
CA THR A 435 2.58 -7.22 -35.43
C THR A 435 3.90 -7.85 -35.89
N MET A 436 4.36 -8.95 -35.28
CA MET A 436 5.68 -9.52 -35.59
C MET A 436 5.78 -10.10 -37.02
N PRO A 437 6.94 -9.91 -37.70
CA PRO A 437 7.21 -10.51 -39.02
C PRO A 437 7.29 -12.04 -39.02
N GLN A 438 7.12 -12.66 -40.18
CA GLN A 438 7.10 -14.12 -40.36
C GLN A 438 8.31 -14.88 -39.78
N PRO A 439 9.57 -14.42 -39.91
CA PRO A 439 10.71 -15.10 -39.30
C PRO A 439 10.61 -15.19 -37.77
N GLN A 440 10.18 -14.10 -37.13
CA GLN A 440 9.98 -14.05 -35.67
C GLN A 440 8.80 -14.92 -35.25
N ARG A 441 7.71 -14.95 -36.03
CA ARG A 441 6.58 -15.87 -35.80
C ARG A 441 7.02 -17.33 -35.81
N LYS A 442 7.83 -17.76 -36.79
CA LYS A 442 8.38 -19.12 -36.85
C LYS A 442 9.26 -19.45 -35.64
N SER A 443 10.11 -18.51 -35.21
CA SER A 443 10.94 -18.65 -34.02
C SER A 443 10.08 -18.83 -32.76
N LEU A 444 9.12 -17.93 -32.51
CA LEU A 444 8.25 -17.98 -31.34
C LEU A 444 7.34 -19.21 -31.33
N THR A 445 6.89 -19.67 -32.50
CA THR A 445 6.11 -20.92 -32.62
C THR A 445 6.94 -22.13 -32.13
N ARG A 446 8.21 -22.23 -32.53
CA ARG A 446 9.11 -23.29 -32.04
C ARG A 446 9.35 -23.19 -30.53
N LEU A 447 9.55 -21.97 -30.03
CA LEU A 447 9.72 -21.72 -28.60
C LEU A 447 8.46 -22.10 -27.81
N ALA A 448 7.27 -21.79 -28.32
CA ALA A 448 6.01 -22.16 -27.67
C ALA A 448 5.84 -23.67 -27.59
N VAL A 449 6.15 -24.41 -28.66
CA VAL A 449 6.12 -25.89 -28.65
C VAL A 449 7.12 -26.47 -27.66
N ARG A 450 8.38 -26.00 -27.68
CA ARG A 450 9.41 -26.42 -26.72
C ARG A 450 9.01 -26.12 -25.28
N GLY A 451 8.43 -24.94 -25.04
CA GLY A 451 7.91 -24.54 -23.74
C GLY A 451 6.76 -25.43 -23.27
N MET A 452 5.81 -25.77 -24.15
CA MET A 452 4.73 -26.71 -23.81
C MET A 452 5.24 -28.12 -23.50
N ILE A 453 6.20 -28.63 -24.28
CA ILE A 453 6.83 -29.94 -24.00
C ILE A 453 7.56 -29.90 -22.65
N ALA A 454 8.39 -28.89 -22.42
CA ALA A 454 9.12 -28.73 -21.15
C ALA A 454 8.18 -28.62 -19.95
N LEU A 455 7.10 -27.83 -20.07
CA LEU A 455 6.06 -27.73 -19.03
C LEU A 455 5.32 -29.05 -18.83
N GLY A 456 5.02 -29.79 -19.90
CA GLY A 456 4.38 -31.10 -19.81
C GLY A 456 5.25 -32.13 -19.09
N VAL A 457 6.56 -32.20 -19.43
CA VAL A 457 7.52 -33.07 -18.74
C VAL A 457 7.66 -32.64 -17.28
N LEU A 458 7.85 -31.35 -17.01
CA LEU A 458 7.96 -30.82 -15.65
C LEU A 458 6.70 -31.13 -14.82
N PHE A 459 5.51 -30.98 -15.41
CA PHE A 459 4.25 -31.30 -14.76
C PHE A 459 4.18 -32.78 -14.36
N VAL A 460 4.52 -33.70 -15.27
CA VAL A 460 4.55 -35.14 -14.97
C VAL A 460 5.57 -35.46 -13.88
N LEU A 461 6.79 -34.93 -13.98
CA LEU A 461 7.83 -35.12 -12.97
C LEU A 461 7.40 -34.60 -11.60
N MET A 462 6.81 -33.41 -11.55
CA MET A 462 6.28 -32.84 -10.32
C MET A 462 5.23 -33.76 -9.70
N VAL A 463 4.26 -34.23 -10.48
CA VAL A 463 3.15 -35.07 -9.98
C VAL A 463 3.67 -36.39 -9.41
N ILE A 464 4.62 -37.03 -10.10
CA ILE A 464 5.26 -38.26 -9.63
C ILE A 464 6.08 -38.02 -8.36
N ALA A 465 6.77 -36.88 -8.27
CA ALA A 465 7.67 -36.54 -7.17
C ALA A 465 7.00 -35.77 -6.02
N ARG A 466 5.66 -35.74 -5.93
CA ARG A 466 4.92 -34.90 -4.97
C ARG A 466 5.38 -35.10 -3.52
N ASP A 467 5.43 -36.34 -3.05
CA ASP A 467 5.74 -36.63 -1.63
C ASP A 467 7.22 -36.32 -1.32
N TRP A 468 8.12 -36.55 -2.28
CA TRP A 468 9.52 -36.14 -2.18
C TRP A 468 9.68 -34.62 -2.12
N LEU A 469 8.92 -33.88 -2.94
CA LEU A 469 8.89 -32.41 -2.91
C LEU A 469 8.34 -31.87 -1.59
N GLU A 470 7.32 -32.52 -1.00
CA GLU A 470 6.81 -32.17 0.33
C GLU A 470 7.89 -32.37 1.42
N GLY A 471 8.66 -33.46 1.32
CA GLY A 471 9.81 -33.71 2.20
C GLY A 471 10.88 -32.62 2.12
N ILE A 472 11.25 -32.21 0.90
CA ILE A 472 12.19 -31.08 0.68
C ILE A 472 11.62 -29.78 1.26
N TYR A 473 10.35 -29.51 1.01
CA TYR A 473 9.68 -28.31 1.49
C TYR A 473 9.64 -28.25 3.03
N SER A 474 9.38 -29.37 3.69
CA SER A 474 9.45 -29.53 5.14
C SER A 474 10.86 -29.22 5.67
N ALA A 475 11.90 -29.77 5.03
CA ALA A 475 13.29 -29.51 5.40
C ALA A 475 13.67 -28.02 5.25
N MET A 476 13.20 -27.35 4.18
CA MET A 476 13.40 -25.91 3.99
C MET A 476 12.79 -25.08 5.11
N ILE A 477 11.56 -25.39 5.54
CA ILE A 477 10.90 -24.71 6.67
C ILE A 477 11.70 -24.92 7.97
N ALA A 478 12.11 -26.17 8.24
CA ALA A 478 12.87 -26.50 9.44
C ALA A 478 14.20 -25.73 9.50
N GLN A 479 14.92 -25.64 8.38
CA GLN A 479 16.19 -24.90 8.29
C GLN A 479 16.02 -23.39 8.57
N ARG A 480 14.84 -22.81 8.32
CA ARG A 480 14.55 -21.40 8.61
C ARG A 480 14.34 -21.11 10.10
N GLY A 481 14.34 -22.13 10.97
CA GLY A 481 14.16 -21.97 12.41
C GLY A 481 12.72 -21.65 12.83
N ARG A 482 11.74 -21.79 11.92
CA ARG A 482 10.31 -21.72 12.23
C ARG A 482 9.85 -23.11 12.65
N SER A 483 9.60 -23.33 13.93
CA SER A 483 9.04 -24.57 14.45
C SER A 483 7.56 -24.71 14.09
N ILE A 484 7.28 -24.94 12.81
CA ILE A 484 5.94 -25.30 12.33
C ILE A 484 5.74 -26.79 12.64
N PRO A 485 4.71 -27.18 13.41
CA PRO A 485 4.44 -28.58 13.69
C PRO A 485 4.32 -29.38 12.38
N ALA A 486 4.87 -30.60 12.32
CA ALA A 486 4.88 -31.41 11.10
C ALA A 486 3.48 -31.59 10.48
N LEU A 487 2.45 -31.72 11.32
CA LEU A 487 1.03 -31.81 10.91
C LEU A 487 0.50 -30.55 10.20
N GLN A 488 1.18 -29.41 10.34
CA GLN A 488 0.83 -28.15 9.69
C GLN A 488 1.60 -27.91 8.39
N VAL A 489 2.72 -28.61 8.14
CA VAL A 489 3.52 -28.45 6.91
C VAL A 489 2.68 -28.77 5.68
N GLY A 490 1.95 -29.89 5.68
CA GLY A 490 1.05 -30.24 4.58
C GLY A 490 -0.06 -29.19 4.33
N ARG A 491 -0.47 -28.42 5.36
CA ARG A 491 -1.45 -27.33 5.21
C ARG A 491 -0.85 -26.11 4.49
N ILE A 492 0.46 -25.93 4.53
CA ILE A 492 1.19 -24.85 3.86
C ILE A 492 1.67 -25.31 2.47
N PHE A 493 2.15 -26.55 2.36
CA PHE A 493 2.60 -27.14 1.10
C PHE A 493 1.46 -27.31 0.09
N ASN A 494 0.28 -27.80 0.52
CA ASN A 494 -0.83 -28.07 -0.41
C ASN A 494 -1.29 -26.83 -1.22
N PRO A 495 -1.43 -25.62 -0.63
CA PRO A 495 -1.64 -24.39 -1.39
C PRO A 495 -0.53 -24.09 -2.42
N ALA A 496 0.75 -24.22 -2.04
CA ALA A 496 1.87 -24.02 -2.95
C ALA A 496 1.85 -25.03 -4.11
N TRP A 497 1.57 -26.29 -3.80
CA TRP A 497 1.41 -27.37 -4.76
C TRP A 497 0.29 -27.09 -5.77
N LYS A 498 -0.91 -26.69 -5.28
CA LYS A 498 -2.04 -26.31 -6.12
C LYS A 498 -1.73 -25.10 -7.00
N ASP A 499 -1.03 -24.11 -6.47
CA ASP A 499 -0.58 -22.95 -7.22
C ASP A 499 0.37 -23.35 -8.36
N ALA A 500 1.31 -24.27 -8.11
CA ALA A 500 2.25 -24.75 -9.12
C ALA A 500 1.57 -25.57 -10.24
N LEU A 501 0.62 -26.44 -9.90
CA LEU A 501 -0.18 -27.17 -10.89
C LEU A 501 -1.04 -26.23 -11.75
N ARG A 502 -1.75 -25.30 -11.10
CA ARG A 502 -2.57 -24.30 -11.78
C ARG A 502 -1.73 -23.40 -12.67
N GLY A 503 -0.58 -22.93 -12.18
CA GLY A 503 0.36 -22.12 -12.93
C GLY A 503 0.88 -22.83 -14.18
N SER A 504 1.19 -24.13 -14.06
CA SER A 504 1.59 -24.97 -15.19
C SER A 504 0.47 -25.05 -16.25
N ALA A 505 -0.78 -25.25 -15.83
CA ALA A 505 -1.94 -25.28 -16.73
C ALA A 505 -2.18 -23.92 -17.42
N ILE A 506 -2.05 -22.81 -16.69
CA ILE A 506 -2.17 -21.44 -17.22
C ILE A 506 -1.10 -21.15 -18.27
N LEU A 507 0.16 -21.49 -17.98
CA LEU A 507 1.27 -21.30 -18.92
C LEU A 507 1.09 -22.18 -20.16
N PHE A 508 0.68 -23.44 -19.99
CA PHE A 508 0.40 -24.34 -21.10
C PHE A 508 -0.73 -23.81 -21.99
N ALA A 509 -1.86 -23.38 -21.41
CA ALA A 509 -2.98 -22.80 -22.13
C ALA A 509 -2.59 -21.51 -22.87
N THR A 510 -1.78 -20.65 -22.24
CA THR A 510 -1.29 -19.41 -22.84
C THR A 510 -0.37 -19.68 -24.03
N LEU A 511 0.61 -20.59 -23.88
CA LEU A 511 1.50 -21.01 -24.95
C LEU A 511 0.74 -21.71 -26.09
N GLY A 512 -0.24 -22.54 -25.76
CA GLY A 512 -1.13 -23.18 -26.73
C GLY A 512 -1.95 -22.16 -27.51
N GLY A 513 -2.52 -21.16 -26.85
CA GLY A 513 -3.21 -20.04 -27.49
C GLY A 513 -2.30 -19.25 -28.43
N ILE A 514 -1.07 -18.95 -28.00
CA ILE A 514 -0.05 -18.29 -28.84
C ILE A 514 0.28 -19.17 -30.06
N PHE A 515 0.52 -20.46 -29.86
CA PHE A 515 0.80 -21.41 -30.93
C PHE A 515 -0.34 -21.45 -31.97
N LEU A 516 -1.59 -21.58 -31.53
CA LEU A 516 -2.75 -21.63 -32.41
C LEU A 516 -2.97 -20.31 -33.17
N LEU A 517 -2.75 -19.17 -32.51
CA LEU A 517 -2.78 -17.85 -33.13
C LEU A 517 -1.72 -17.74 -34.24
N LEU A 518 -0.47 -18.11 -33.94
CA LEU A 518 0.64 -18.02 -34.89
C LEU A 518 0.49 -18.98 -36.08
N LYS A 519 -0.22 -20.11 -35.88
CA LYS A 519 -0.60 -21.04 -36.95
C LYS A 519 -1.83 -20.61 -37.75
N GLY A 520 -2.48 -19.50 -37.40
CA GLY A 520 -3.70 -19.04 -38.04
C GLY A 520 -4.93 -19.89 -37.74
N LYS A 521 -4.86 -20.79 -36.75
CA LYS A 521 -5.99 -21.65 -36.32
C LYS A 521 -6.90 -20.96 -35.31
N LEU A 522 -6.46 -19.85 -34.71
CA LEU A 522 -7.19 -19.08 -33.72
C LEU A 522 -7.32 -17.63 -34.18
N SER A 523 -8.55 -17.08 -34.15
CA SER A 523 -8.77 -15.67 -34.51
C SER A 523 -8.17 -14.74 -33.46
N VAL A 524 -7.74 -13.55 -33.88
CA VAL A 524 -7.15 -12.54 -32.98
C VAL A 524 -8.11 -12.17 -31.85
N ARG A 525 -9.41 -11.98 -32.15
CA ARG A 525 -10.42 -11.63 -31.14
C ARG A 525 -10.62 -12.73 -30.11
N LEU A 526 -10.71 -13.98 -30.54
CA LEU A 526 -10.88 -15.11 -29.62
C LEU A 526 -9.62 -15.30 -28.76
N PHE A 527 -8.43 -15.16 -29.33
CA PHE A 527 -7.18 -15.16 -28.58
C PHE A 527 -7.14 -14.06 -27.52
N GLN A 528 -7.49 -12.83 -27.89
CA GLN A 528 -7.50 -11.69 -26.97
C GLN A 528 -8.43 -11.92 -25.78
N TRP A 529 -9.71 -12.23 -26.03
CA TRP A 529 -10.66 -12.47 -24.93
C TRP A 529 -10.34 -13.72 -24.13
N GLY A 530 -9.83 -14.78 -24.77
CA GLY A 530 -9.32 -15.97 -24.07
C GLY A 530 -8.14 -15.64 -23.17
N LEU A 531 -7.21 -14.82 -23.64
CA LEU A 531 -6.06 -14.36 -22.85
C LEU A 531 -6.48 -13.51 -21.65
N LEU A 532 -7.48 -12.63 -21.82
CA LEU A 532 -8.07 -11.88 -20.70
C LEU A 532 -8.74 -12.82 -19.69
N ALA A 533 -9.49 -13.82 -20.15
CA ALA A 533 -10.13 -14.78 -19.26
C ALA A 533 -9.08 -15.57 -18.45
N ILE A 534 -8.00 -16.03 -19.10
CA ILE A 534 -6.89 -16.71 -18.41
C ILE A 534 -6.21 -15.76 -17.42
N LEU A 535 -5.96 -14.49 -17.79
CA LEU A 535 -5.40 -13.49 -16.87
C LEU A 535 -6.26 -13.31 -15.60
N LEU A 536 -7.58 -13.19 -15.78
CA LEU A 536 -8.50 -13.03 -14.65
C LEU A 536 -8.56 -14.30 -13.80
N MET A 537 -8.60 -15.48 -14.42
CA MET A 537 -8.51 -16.76 -13.69
C MET A 537 -7.22 -16.85 -12.90
N ASP A 538 -6.10 -16.44 -13.49
CA ASP A 538 -4.79 -16.44 -12.85
C ASP A 538 -4.77 -15.52 -11.63
N LEU A 539 -4.96 -14.22 -11.84
CA LEU A 539 -4.85 -13.20 -10.79
C LEU A 539 -5.94 -13.36 -9.73
N TRP A 540 -7.22 -13.49 -10.09
CA TRP A 540 -8.31 -13.54 -9.10
C TRP A 540 -8.25 -14.78 -8.22
N SER A 541 -7.71 -15.89 -8.74
CA SER A 541 -7.54 -17.11 -7.96
C SER A 541 -6.45 -17.01 -6.88
N VAL A 542 -5.61 -15.97 -6.94
CA VAL A 542 -4.64 -15.59 -5.91
C VAL A 542 -5.22 -14.44 -5.09
N ASP A 543 -5.72 -13.39 -5.74
CA ASP A 543 -6.18 -12.15 -5.11
C ASP A 543 -7.46 -12.31 -4.28
N HIS A 544 -8.23 -13.39 -4.46
CA HIS A 544 -9.40 -13.67 -3.62
C HIS A 544 -9.01 -14.27 -2.26
N LYS A 545 -7.85 -14.94 -2.16
CA LYS A 545 -7.39 -15.60 -0.92
C LYS A 545 -7.27 -14.64 0.29
N PRO A 546 -6.78 -13.39 0.17
CA PRO A 546 -6.74 -12.43 1.29
C PRO A 546 -8.08 -11.71 1.56
N MET A 547 -9.15 -11.99 0.79
CA MET A 547 -10.45 -11.35 0.98
C MET A 547 -11.22 -11.91 2.17
N HIS A 548 -10.88 -11.46 3.37
CA HIS A 548 -11.62 -11.82 4.58
C HIS A 548 -12.70 -10.78 4.90
N TYR A 549 -13.89 -11.00 4.34
CA TYR A 549 -15.07 -10.19 4.61
C TYR A 549 -15.62 -10.42 6.01
N ARG A 550 -16.04 -9.34 6.68
CA ARG A 550 -16.78 -9.38 7.95
C ARG A 550 -18.06 -8.56 7.85
N GLU A 551 -19.04 -8.95 8.65
CA GLU A 551 -20.27 -8.17 8.83
C GLU A 551 -19.97 -6.81 9.49
N GLN A 552 -20.66 -5.77 9.04
CA GLN A 552 -20.45 -4.41 9.57
C GLN A 552 -20.79 -4.31 11.06
N VAL A 553 -21.81 -5.05 11.53
CA VAL A 553 -22.18 -5.14 12.96
C VAL A 553 -21.06 -5.75 13.78
N ALA A 554 -20.40 -6.80 13.26
CA ALA A 554 -19.25 -7.41 13.93
C ALA A 554 -18.08 -6.42 14.08
N ALA A 555 -17.91 -5.51 13.12
CA ALA A 555 -16.91 -4.45 13.22
C ALA A 555 -17.29 -3.36 14.25
N ALA A 556 -18.57 -3.05 14.41
CA ALA A 556 -19.04 -2.11 15.44
C ALA A 556 -18.83 -2.67 16.85
N ASN A 557 -19.05 -3.98 17.03
CA ASN A 557 -18.83 -4.67 18.31
C ASN A 557 -17.38 -4.62 18.79
N LEU A 558 -16.40 -4.43 17.90
CA LEU A 558 -14.99 -4.25 18.28
C LEU A 558 -14.76 -3.04 19.19
N PHE A 559 -15.67 -2.07 19.20
CA PHE A 559 -15.61 -0.88 20.04
C PHE A 559 -16.69 -0.86 21.12
N GLY A 560 -17.26 -2.02 21.44
CA GLY A 560 -18.15 -2.18 22.59
C GLY A 560 -17.40 -1.84 23.87
N LYS A 561 -18.02 -1.02 24.74
CA LYS A 561 -17.40 -0.56 25.98
C LYS A 561 -17.34 -1.69 27.01
N PRO A 562 -16.14 -2.18 27.39
CA PRO A 562 -16.02 -3.28 28.35
C PRO A 562 -16.24 -2.80 29.80
N ASP A 563 -16.37 -3.77 30.71
CA ASP A 563 -16.61 -3.55 32.14
C ASP A 563 -15.50 -2.74 32.84
N TYR A 564 -14.23 -3.04 32.59
CA TYR A 564 -13.11 -2.31 33.19
C TYR A 564 -12.98 -0.87 32.65
N VAL A 565 -13.37 -0.59 31.41
CA VAL A 565 -13.43 0.80 30.89
C VAL A 565 -14.54 1.56 31.62
N ARG A 566 -15.71 0.94 31.83
CA ARG A 566 -16.79 1.55 32.64
C ARG A 566 -16.37 1.79 34.09
N PHE A 567 -15.54 0.93 34.66
CA PHE A 567 -14.94 1.14 35.98
C PHE A 567 -14.03 2.37 35.99
N LEU A 568 -13.11 2.48 35.02
CA LEU A 568 -12.16 3.60 34.91
C LEU A 568 -12.85 4.95 34.66
N GLU A 569 -13.94 4.98 33.90
CA GLU A 569 -14.72 6.20 33.63
C GLU A 569 -15.34 6.84 34.89
N LYS A 570 -15.42 6.11 36.01
CA LYS A 570 -15.90 6.65 37.29
C LYS A 570 -14.86 7.54 37.97
N ASP A 571 -13.58 7.33 37.68
CA ASP A 571 -12.50 8.17 38.20
C ASP A 571 -12.41 9.47 37.39
N ARG A 572 -12.63 10.60 38.07
CA ARG A 572 -12.57 11.94 37.48
C ARG A 572 -11.20 12.60 37.61
N SER A 573 -10.27 11.99 38.34
CA SER A 573 -8.91 12.50 38.44
C SER A 573 -8.18 12.40 37.10
N LYS A 574 -7.14 13.22 36.92
CA LYS A 574 -6.26 13.12 35.75
C LYS A 574 -5.28 11.96 35.95
N PHE A 575 -5.37 10.95 35.09
CA PHE A 575 -4.50 9.78 35.14
C PHE A 575 -4.15 9.25 33.74
N ARG A 576 -3.14 8.38 33.67
CA ARG A 576 -2.87 7.53 32.52
C ARG A 576 -2.97 6.04 32.87
N ILE A 577 -3.17 5.22 31.84
CA ILE A 577 -3.22 3.77 31.93
C ILE A 577 -2.02 3.12 31.24
N LEU A 578 -1.60 1.96 31.74
CA LEU A 578 -0.72 1.03 31.04
C LEU A 578 -1.45 -0.29 30.77
N PRO A 579 -1.84 -0.57 29.52
CA PRO A 579 -2.37 -1.87 29.16
C PRO A 579 -1.24 -2.90 28.96
N LEU A 580 -1.25 -3.96 29.75
CA LEU A 580 -0.38 -5.13 29.63
C LEU A 580 -1.15 -6.28 28.97
N GLY A 581 -0.52 -6.96 28.00
CA GLY A 581 -1.11 -8.14 27.36
C GLY A 581 -2.28 -7.81 26.43
N GLY A 582 -2.01 -7.78 25.11
CA GLY A 582 -2.95 -7.41 24.05
C GLY A 582 -4.14 -8.36 23.81
N GLN A 583 -4.59 -9.13 24.79
CA GLN A 583 -5.72 -10.05 24.62
C GLN A 583 -7.10 -9.40 24.86
N GLY A 584 -7.16 -8.15 25.36
CA GLY A 584 -8.43 -7.42 25.53
C GLY A 584 -8.71 -6.34 24.47
N ALA A 585 -7.68 -5.89 23.74
CA ALA A 585 -7.77 -4.76 22.81
C ALA A 585 -7.37 -5.19 21.39
N PRO A 586 -8.23 -4.99 20.36
CA PRO A 586 -7.95 -5.38 18.98
C PRO A 586 -6.87 -4.51 18.29
N SER A 587 -6.40 -3.44 18.94
CA SER A 587 -5.34 -2.55 18.45
C SER A 587 -4.59 -1.91 19.63
N PRO A 588 -3.28 -1.61 19.50
CA PRO A 588 -2.54 -0.86 20.51
C PRO A 588 -3.14 0.52 20.83
N ASN A 589 -3.85 1.13 19.88
CA ASN A 589 -4.46 2.45 20.02
C ASN A 589 -5.91 2.40 20.52
N TRP A 590 -6.46 1.20 20.79
CA TRP A 590 -7.90 0.99 21.00
C TRP A 590 -8.50 1.82 22.13
N TYR A 591 -7.74 2.03 23.20
CA TYR A 591 -8.16 2.84 24.36
C TYR A 591 -8.45 4.30 24.02
N ALA A 592 -7.87 4.84 22.94
CA ALA A 592 -8.16 6.19 22.46
C ALA A 592 -9.63 6.36 22.05
N TYR A 593 -10.31 5.28 21.66
CA TYR A 593 -11.72 5.33 21.30
C TYR A 593 -12.59 5.70 22.50
N PHE A 594 -12.19 5.25 23.69
CA PHE A 594 -12.86 5.55 24.96
C PHE A 594 -12.24 6.77 25.65
N ARG A 595 -11.37 7.53 24.98
CA ARG A 595 -10.68 8.71 25.51
C ARG A 595 -9.85 8.43 26.77
N LEU A 596 -9.35 7.21 26.91
CA LEU A 596 -8.42 6.86 27.97
C LEU A 596 -7.00 7.20 27.53
N GLU A 597 -6.28 7.97 28.35
CA GLU A 597 -4.89 8.33 28.09
C GLU A 597 -3.96 7.14 28.35
N SER A 598 -3.40 6.57 27.29
CA SER A 598 -2.50 5.42 27.37
C SER A 598 -1.04 5.83 27.19
N VAL A 599 -0.18 5.31 28.06
CA VAL A 599 1.29 5.40 27.87
C VAL A 599 1.80 4.44 26.80
N TYR A 600 0.95 3.52 26.33
CA TYR A 600 1.23 2.63 25.22
C TYR A 600 0.46 3.03 23.95
N GLY A 601 0.94 2.60 22.78
CA GLY A 601 0.30 2.85 21.50
C GLY A 601 1.15 2.38 20.32
N TYR A 602 0.67 2.62 19.10
CA TYR A 602 1.38 2.39 17.86
C TYR A 602 1.27 3.58 16.92
N HIS A 603 2.43 4.09 16.47
CA HIS A 603 2.54 5.04 15.37
C HIS A 603 3.90 4.86 14.65
N PRO A 604 3.93 4.77 13.30
CA PRO A 604 5.16 4.54 12.54
C PRO A 604 6.11 5.74 12.45
N ALA A 605 5.70 6.88 12.98
CA ALA A 605 6.53 8.06 13.18
C ALA A 605 6.27 8.60 14.59
N LYS A 606 6.36 7.77 15.63
CA LYS A 606 6.29 8.22 17.03
C LYS A 606 7.47 9.13 17.37
N LEU A 607 7.35 9.90 18.45
CA LEU A 607 8.42 10.75 18.96
C LEU A 607 9.65 9.92 19.31
N ARG A 608 10.84 10.42 18.95
CA ARG A 608 12.13 9.77 19.21
C ARG A 608 12.37 9.63 20.72
N VAL A 609 12.19 10.72 21.47
CA VAL A 609 12.33 10.72 22.94
C VAL A 609 11.51 9.61 23.60
N TYR A 610 10.27 9.38 23.14
CA TYR A 610 9.42 8.33 23.70
C TYR A 610 9.89 6.92 23.30
N GLN A 611 10.42 6.76 22.08
CA GLN A 611 11.02 5.51 21.65
C GLN A 611 12.23 5.14 22.50
N ASP A 612 13.10 6.12 22.75
CA ASP A 612 14.34 5.91 23.51
C ASP A 612 14.03 5.54 24.97
N MET A 613 13.00 6.15 25.57
CA MET A 613 12.51 5.78 26.89
C MET A 613 11.96 4.35 26.92
N ILE A 614 11.19 3.93 25.91
CA ILE A 614 10.68 2.55 25.80
C ILE A 614 11.83 1.55 25.66
N GLU A 615 12.82 1.82 24.80
CA GLU A 615 13.95 0.93 24.52
C GLU A 615 14.94 0.87 25.68
N GLY A 616 15.26 2.00 26.31
CA GLY A 616 16.24 2.09 27.39
C GLY A 616 15.71 1.59 28.74
N MET A 617 14.52 2.07 29.15
CA MET A 617 13.96 1.76 30.48
C MET A 617 13.03 0.54 30.47
N GLY A 618 12.28 0.35 29.37
CA GLY A 618 11.15 -0.58 29.31
C GLY A 618 9.87 0.05 29.86
N ILE A 619 8.76 -0.15 29.14
CA ILE A 619 7.47 0.51 29.44
C ILE A 619 6.88 0.18 30.82
N GLY A 620 7.25 -0.95 31.41
CA GLY A 620 6.78 -1.38 32.72
C GLY A 620 7.64 -0.91 33.90
N HIS A 621 8.73 -0.17 33.65
CA HIS A 621 9.67 0.21 34.71
C HIS A 621 9.02 1.15 35.74
N PRO A 622 9.15 0.91 37.06
CA PRO A 622 8.48 1.71 38.09
C PRO A 622 8.73 3.22 37.98
N SER A 623 9.97 3.65 37.73
CA SER A 623 10.31 5.07 37.55
C SER A 623 9.60 5.69 36.33
N PHE A 624 9.41 4.91 35.26
CA PHE A 624 8.71 5.35 34.06
C PHE A 624 7.21 5.52 34.32
N LEU A 625 6.59 4.55 35.02
CA LEU A 625 5.18 4.62 35.42
C LEU A 625 4.91 5.79 36.37
N LYS A 626 5.84 6.03 37.30
CA LYS A 626 5.81 7.13 38.25
C LYS A 626 5.84 8.48 37.53
N LEU A 627 6.81 8.68 36.63
CA LEU A 627 6.99 9.91 35.85
C LEU A 627 5.79 10.23 34.96
N LEU A 628 5.20 9.21 34.33
CA LEU A 628 4.10 9.40 33.37
C LEU A 628 2.70 9.42 34.00
N ASN A 629 2.58 9.54 35.33
CA ASN A 629 1.29 9.60 36.01
C ASN A 629 0.41 8.36 35.70
N VAL A 630 1.03 7.18 35.65
CA VAL A 630 0.31 5.91 35.40
C VAL A 630 -0.36 5.46 36.69
N LYS A 631 -1.67 5.66 36.78
CA LYS A 631 -2.50 5.26 37.94
C LYS A 631 -2.98 3.83 37.84
N TYR A 632 -3.30 3.35 36.64
CA TYR A 632 -3.91 2.04 36.44
C TYR A 632 -3.12 1.17 35.46
N ILE A 633 -2.88 -0.07 35.86
CA ILE A 633 -2.32 -1.12 35.01
C ILE A 633 -3.43 -2.11 34.68
N LEU A 634 -3.64 -2.36 33.40
CA LEU A 634 -4.65 -3.32 32.92
C LEU A 634 -3.95 -4.60 32.53
N SER A 635 -4.47 -5.76 32.93
CA SER A 635 -3.89 -7.05 32.54
C SER A 635 -4.95 -8.13 32.39
N PRO A 636 -4.87 -9.00 31.34
CA PRO A 636 -5.74 -10.16 31.22
C PRO A 636 -5.38 -11.27 32.21
N LYS A 637 -4.16 -11.26 32.74
CA LYS A 637 -3.66 -12.27 33.69
C LYS A 637 -3.26 -11.59 35.01
N PRO A 638 -3.29 -12.31 36.14
CA PRO A 638 -2.69 -11.82 37.37
C PRO A 638 -1.24 -11.38 37.11
N ILE A 639 -0.88 -10.18 37.56
CA ILE A 639 0.53 -9.74 37.57
C ILE A 639 1.11 -10.00 38.96
N SER A 640 2.41 -10.28 39.01
CA SER A 640 3.14 -10.34 40.28
C SER A 640 3.24 -8.91 40.83
N ALA A 641 2.23 -8.51 41.58
CA ALA A 641 2.10 -7.18 42.15
C ALA A 641 3.03 -7.09 43.36
N GLY A 642 4.15 -6.38 43.23
CA GLY A 642 4.88 -5.88 44.39
C GLY A 642 3.97 -4.98 45.26
N PRO A 643 4.44 -4.49 46.43
CA PRO A 643 3.59 -3.77 47.40
C PRO A 643 2.92 -2.50 46.85
N ASN A 644 3.41 -1.97 45.73
CA ASN A 644 2.94 -0.74 45.10
C ASN A 644 1.71 -0.91 44.20
N PHE A 645 1.31 -2.15 43.87
CA PHE A 645 0.17 -2.43 43.00
C PHE A 645 -0.94 -3.14 43.75
N GLN A 646 -2.15 -2.57 43.73
CA GLN A 646 -3.32 -3.15 44.37
C GLN A 646 -4.37 -3.50 43.33
N LEU A 647 -4.88 -4.75 43.33
CA LEU A 647 -6.04 -5.10 42.51
C LEU A 647 -7.27 -4.33 43.01
N VAL A 648 -7.89 -3.53 42.13
CA VAL A 648 -9.05 -2.68 42.46
C VAL A 648 -10.29 -3.02 41.64
N PHE A 649 -10.13 -3.77 40.55
CA PHE A 649 -11.25 -4.30 39.77
C PHE A 649 -10.85 -5.63 39.15
N ASP A 650 -11.76 -6.60 39.24
CA ASP A 650 -11.60 -7.93 38.64
C ASP A 650 -12.81 -8.23 37.75
N GLY A 651 -12.61 -8.13 36.44
CA GLY A 651 -13.63 -8.40 35.43
C GLY A 651 -13.03 -9.06 34.21
N THR A 652 -13.46 -8.68 33.00
CA THR A 652 -12.87 -9.21 31.76
C THR A 652 -11.38 -8.89 31.62
N GLN A 653 -10.91 -7.82 32.27
CA GLN A 653 -9.52 -7.52 32.56
C GLN A 653 -9.38 -7.16 34.04
N LYS A 654 -8.22 -7.46 34.62
CA LYS A 654 -7.85 -7.03 35.96
C LYS A 654 -7.28 -5.62 35.91
N VAL A 655 -7.70 -4.76 36.84
CA VAL A 655 -7.20 -3.38 36.98
C VAL A 655 -6.45 -3.25 38.29
N TYR A 656 -5.18 -2.86 38.20
CA TYR A 656 -4.32 -2.63 39.34
C TYR A 656 -4.06 -1.15 39.52
N LEU A 657 -4.32 -0.63 40.72
CA LEU A 657 -3.96 0.72 41.15
C LEU A 657 -2.47 0.78 41.48
N ASN A 658 -1.75 1.69 40.84
CA ASN A 658 -0.37 2.06 41.16
C ASN A 658 -0.37 3.16 42.22
N ARG A 659 0.06 2.81 43.44
CA ARG A 659 0.12 3.75 44.57
C ARG A 659 1.33 4.70 44.51
N ASN A 660 2.32 4.40 43.66
CA ASN A 660 3.56 5.16 43.56
C ASN A 660 3.58 6.11 42.35
N MET A 661 2.42 6.56 41.87
CA MET A 661 2.34 7.54 40.77
C MET A 661 2.64 8.96 41.26
N LEU A 662 3.20 9.81 40.39
CA LEU A 662 3.21 11.26 40.61
C LEU A 662 2.02 11.94 39.93
N PRO A 663 1.62 13.14 40.40
CA PRO A 663 0.73 14.03 39.65
C PRO A 663 1.30 14.35 38.26
N ARG A 664 0.47 14.88 37.35
CA ARG A 664 0.91 15.25 35.98
C ARG A 664 1.98 16.33 35.93
N ALA A 665 2.04 17.16 36.96
CA ALA A 665 3.05 18.19 37.12
C ALA A 665 3.49 18.22 38.59
N PHE A 666 4.79 18.35 38.79
CA PHE A 666 5.44 18.37 40.10
C PHE A 666 6.80 19.08 39.95
N PHE A 667 7.36 19.55 41.06
CA PHE A 667 8.70 20.15 41.08
C PHE A 667 9.78 19.10 41.39
N ALA A 668 10.97 19.33 40.85
CA ALA A 668 12.19 18.62 41.25
C ALA A 668 13.04 19.54 42.14
N ASP A 669 13.65 19.00 43.19
CA ASP A 669 14.45 19.78 44.15
C ASP A 669 15.76 20.31 43.55
N SER A 670 16.31 19.62 42.56
CA SER A 670 17.59 19.92 41.93
C SER A 670 17.62 19.49 40.46
N TYR A 671 18.65 19.92 39.74
CA TYR A 671 18.96 19.41 38.40
C TYR A 671 20.41 18.95 38.32
N GLU A 672 20.66 17.98 37.45
CA GLU A 672 22.00 17.54 37.08
C GLU A 672 22.16 17.66 35.56
N LEU A 673 23.30 18.19 35.12
CA LEU A 673 23.63 18.29 33.69
C LEU A 673 24.20 16.96 33.20
N VAL A 674 23.51 16.35 32.25
CA VAL A 674 23.91 15.09 31.62
C VAL A 674 23.69 15.21 30.12
N GLU A 675 24.76 15.48 29.39
CA GLU A 675 24.70 15.65 27.92
C GLU A 675 24.42 14.33 27.19
N ASP A 676 25.02 13.22 27.66
CA ASP A 676 24.86 11.90 27.06
C ASP A 676 23.48 11.31 27.38
N GLY A 677 22.65 11.17 26.35
CA GLY A 677 21.32 10.57 26.45
C GLY A 677 21.33 9.12 26.92
N ASN A 678 22.37 8.34 26.64
CA ASN A 678 22.48 6.96 27.15
C ASN A 678 22.66 6.97 28.67
N LEU A 679 23.55 7.83 29.17
CA LEU A 679 23.78 7.98 30.60
C LEU A 679 22.52 8.48 31.32
N VAL A 680 21.74 9.37 30.70
CA VAL A 680 20.42 9.75 31.23
C VAL A 680 19.51 8.52 31.34
N LEU A 681 19.39 7.69 30.29
CA LEU A 681 18.54 6.49 30.34
C LEU A 681 19.01 5.47 31.38
N GLU A 682 20.32 5.29 31.55
CA GLU A 682 20.91 4.44 32.57
C GLU A 682 20.57 4.94 33.98
N LYS A 683 20.75 6.25 34.23
CA LYS A 683 20.40 6.89 35.51
C LYS A 683 18.90 6.81 35.80
N LEU A 684 18.05 7.03 34.81
CA LEU A 684 16.60 6.92 34.98
C LEU A 684 16.14 5.50 35.31
N LYS A 685 16.87 4.50 34.81
CA LYS A 685 16.64 3.07 35.06
C LYS A 685 17.23 2.61 36.39
N ALA A 686 18.19 3.35 36.95
CA ALA A 686 18.73 3.06 38.26
C ALA A 686 17.60 3.06 39.31
N GLY A 687 17.62 2.07 40.20
CA GLY A 687 16.53 1.84 41.17
C GLY A 687 16.38 2.93 42.23
N ASP A 688 17.29 3.89 42.27
CA ASP A 688 17.41 5.01 43.20
C ASP A 688 16.92 6.35 42.62
N PHE A 689 16.57 6.41 41.33
CA PHE A 689 16.06 7.63 40.71
C PHE A 689 14.68 8.04 41.28
N ASP A 690 14.61 9.22 41.93
CA ASP A 690 13.35 9.87 42.29
C ASP A 690 13.17 11.18 41.49
N PRO A 691 12.19 11.25 40.56
CA PRO A 691 11.96 12.44 39.75
C PRO A 691 11.57 13.68 40.56
N ARG A 692 11.18 13.55 41.84
CA ARG A 692 10.96 14.69 42.74
C ARG A 692 12.26 15.34 43.24
N LYS A 693 13.37 14.61 43.23
CA LYS A 693 14.65 15.09 43.79
C LYS A 693 15.56 15.69 42.74
N VAL A 694 15.66 15.05 41.57
CA VAL A 694 16.60 15.45 40.52
C VAL A 694 15.97 15.39 39.14
N ALA A 695 16.17 16.45 38.36
CA ALA A 695 15.88 16.48 36.93
C ALA A 695 17.19 16.41 36.12
N PHE A 696 17.26 15.52 35.14
CA PHE A 696 18.40 15.49 34.22
C PHE A 696 18.16 16.47 33.06
N LEU A 697 19.05 17.44 32.92
CA LEU A 697 19.00 18.45 31.86
C LEU A 697 20.19 18.29 30.93
N LYS A 698 19.99 18.61 29.64
CA LYS A 698 21.07 18.63 28.64
C LYS A 698 21.82 19.95 28.63
N GLU A 699 21.09 21.03 28.86
CA GLU A 699 21.61 22.40 28.86
C GLU A 699 21.26 23.05 30.19
N PRO A 700 22.10 23.94 30.73
CA PRO A 700 21.77 24.69 31.93
C PRO A 700 20.52 25.55 31.69
N PRO A 701 19.64 25.67 32.69
CA PRO A 701 18.49 26.56 32.58
C PRO A 701 18.95 28.02 32.41
N ASP A 702 18.21 28.80 31.61
CA ASP A 702 18.48 30.22 31.34
C ASP A 702 18.41 31.11 32.59
N ALA A 703 17.93 30.56 33.72
CA ALA A 703 17.85 31.22 35.01
C ALA A 703 18.51 30.37 36.11
N LYS A 704 19.13 31.05 37.07
CA LYS A 704 19.69 30.41 38.27
C LYS A 704 18.56 29.85 39.13
N ILE A 705 18.51 28.52 39.26
CA ILE A 705 17.54 27.84 40.13
C ILE A 705 17.99 28.01 41.59
N VAL A 706 17.09 28.53 42.43
CA VAL A 706 17.29 28.68 43.88
C VAL A 706 16.23 27.86 44.64
N PRO A 707 16.55 27.37 45.86
CA PRO A 707 15.57 26.68 46.69
C PRO A 707 14.34 27.56 46.95
N ALA A 708 13.14 27.02 46.72
CA ALA A 708 11.89 27.70 47.01
C ALA A 708 11.50 27.51 48.48
N SER A 709 10.88 28.53 49.10
CA SER A 709 10.30 28.44 50.45
C SER A 709 9.01 27.61 50.48
N GLY A 710 8.38 27.42 49.33
CA GLY A 710 7.22 26.56 49.09
C GLY A 710 6.91 26.54 47.61
N SER A 711 6.39 25.40 47.13
CA SER A 711 6.08 25.23 45.71
C SER A 711 4.75 24.49 45.56
N GLU A 712 3.77 25.12 44.92
CA GLU A 712 2.50 24.50 44.58
C GLU A 712 2.33 24.48 43.05
N VAL A 713 1.79 23.37 42.53
CA VAL A 713 1.38 23.28 41.13
C VAL A 713 -0.10 23.02 41.07
N THR A 714 -0.85 23.97 40.52
CA THR A 714 -2.26 23.79 40.20
C THR A 714 -2.42 23.51 38.72
N ILE A 715 -3.08 22.40 38.37
CA ILE A 715 -3.45 22.08 36.99
C ILE A 715 -4.89 22.52 36.79
N THR A 716 -5.09 23.61 36.05
CA THR A 716 -6.42 24.06 35.64
C THR A 716 -6.87 23.33 34.37
N GLU A 717 -8.14 22.94 34.30
CA GLU A 717 -8.73 22.32 33.12
C GLU A 717 -8.94 23.29 31.95
#